data_AF-A0AAN7P422-F1
#
_entry.id   AF-A0AAN7P422-F1
#
_cell.length_a   1.000
_cell.length_b   1.000
_cell.length_c   1.000
_cell.angle_alpha   90.00
_cell.angle_beta   90.00
_cell.angle_gamma   90.00
#
_symmetry.space_group_name_H-M   'P 1'
#
loop_
_entity.id
_entity.type
_entity.pdbx_description
1 polymer ?
#
loop_
_entity_poly.entity_id
_entity_poly.type
_entity_poly.pdbx_seq_one_letter_code
_entity_poly.pdbx_strand_id
1 'polypeptide(L)'
;TYCVDRQVADSACSATAYLCGIKANEATIGVTAAVKLSDCAAMNNKSNHVYSVASLLQSEGKRTGLVTTTRVTHASPAGVYAHTANRNWEADTDIASDGKDPNKCIDIAQQLIHGDTGQKLNVIFGGGRYNFLPNDITDEDNNLGWRSDGRNLLQEWKQLKNNTKHKYIYNLKGLKNLSTNTKYVLGIFDSSHMAYNLDRDVNNKPSLSEMTKKAIEILSQGKKGFFLFVEGGRIDHAHHENLARKALDETIEFHEAVKTAVKMTDDDDTLIVVTSDHAHTMTLNGYPNRGNNILSIAGNDSNNLPYTTLSYANGPSAVYGHRPSITTHNLEESDYKYPSLVMLDSETHGGEDVAIFANGPWAHLFTGVTEQHVIPHILSEHYHDYIGKRDETQRISNSDELHAEFWQKNAKETIKERLDIHRNKNTAKNVILFLGDGMSITTLAAARTHLGQRNNKTGEETFLSFEKFPFTGLSKTYCVDRQVADSACSSTAYLGGVKANEGTAGVTASVKLSDCVAMNNPVNHVNSVAYLSQLAGKRTGIVTTTRVTHASPSGAYAHTANRDWESDADIDLEGKDPKQCMDIAQQLIYGKTGQKLNVIFGGGRYNFLPKDVIDEDNNPGIRNDSRNLIKEWKELKENTKHKYVHDLKGLKDLSKDTEYVLGLFDSDHMAYNLDRDTKNKPSLSEMVKKAVEILSKGKKGFFLFVEGGRIDHAHHKVLARKALDETIELHKAVETAVKMTDEDDTLIVVTSDHAHTMTLNGYPNRGNKILGIGGKGDDKLPYTTLTYANGPSATSGSRPNITLHNFEDPNYKYPSFVIRSKETHGGEDVGIFARGPWSHLFTGVTEQHVIPHIMSYASCVGDFSDCKQ
;
A
#
# COMPACT_ATOMS: atom_id res chain seq x y z
N THR A 1 -4.18 -8.25 1.03
CA THR A 1 -4.59 -9.51 0.33
C THR A 1 -4.92 -10.59 1.37
N TYR A 2 -5.82 -11.55 1.12
CA TYR A 2 -6.23 -12.58 2.11
C TYR A 2 -6.83 -13.84 1.45
N CYS A 3 -6.72 -15.00 2.13
CA CYS A 3 -7.41 -16.26 1.79
C CYS A 3 -8.74 -16.39 2.56
N VAL A 4 -9.65 -17.27 2.15
CA VAL A 4 -10.93 -17.47 2.88
C VAL A 4 -10.70 -17.83 4.35
N ASP A 5 -9.64 -18.59 4.65
CA ASP A 5 -9.28 -19.06 5.99
C ASP A 5 -8.07 -18.36 6.62
N ARG A 6 -7.38 -17.46 5.92
CA ARG A 6 -6.20 -16.71 6.42
C ARG A 6 -6.31 -15.20 6.23
N GLN A 7 -5.85 -14.46 7.24
CA GLN A 7 -5.76 -13.00 7.23
C GLN A 7 -4.64 -12.47 6.32
N VAL A 8 -3.61 -13.28 6.08
CA VAL A 8 -2.53 -13.02 5.13
C VAL A 8 -2.50 -14.15 4.13
N ALA A 9 -2.50 -13.81 2.84
CA ALA A 9 -2.57 -14.78 1.77
C ALA A 9 -1.23 -15.47 1.51
N ASP A 10 -1.28 -16.72 1.04
CA ASP A 10 -0.15 -17.38 0.38
C ASP A 10 -0.29 -17.30 -1.15
N SER A 11 0.75 -17.71 -1.89
CA SER A 11 0.74 -17.66 -3.36
C SER A 11 -0.34 -18.57 -3.98
N ALA A 12 -0.71 -19.67 -3.34
CA ALA A 12 -1.67 -20.64 -3.90
C ALA A 12 -3.12 -20.12 -3.90
N CYS A 13 -3.60 -19.63 -2.74
CA CYS A 13 -4.93 -19.07 -2.67
C CYS A 13 -5.03 -17.78 -3.51
N SER A 14 -3.94 -17.01 -3.56
CA SER A 14 -3.83 -15.81 -4.38
C SER A 14 -3.90 -16.14 -5.87
N ALA A 15 -3.17 -17.16 -6.33
CA ALA A 15 -3.23 -17.64 -7.71
C ALA A 15 -4.65 -18.02 -8.14
N THR A 16 -5.39 -18.69 -7.25
CA THR A 16 -6.81 -18.97 -7.51
C THR A 16 -7.64 -17.68 -7.61
N ALA A 17 -7.36 -16.68 -6.77
CA ALA A 17 -8.03 -15.38 -6.85
C ALA A 17 -7.75 -14.65 -8.17
N TYR A 18 -6.48 -14.34 -8.47
CA TYR A 18 -6.14 -13.50 -9.62
C TYR A 18 -6.12 -14.24 -10.97
N LEU A 19 -6.24 -15.58 -11.01
CA LEU A 19 -6.38 -16.36 -12.26
C LEU A 19 -7.74 -17.01 -12.46
N CYS A 20 -8.43 -17.46 -11.41
CA CYS A 20 -9.69 -18.21 -11.52
C CYS A 20 -10.93 -17.41 -11.07
N GLY A 21 -10.73 -16.26 -10.45
CA GLY A 21 -11.79 -15.29 -10.20
C GLY A 21 -12.62 -15.55 -8.93
N ILE A 22 -12.09 -16.37 -8.01
CA ILE A 22 -12.69 -16.66 -6.71
C ILE A 22 -11.60 -16.75 -5.63
N LYS A 23 -11.94 -16.52 -4.35
CA LYS A 23 -11.00 -16.81 -3.26
C LYS A 23 -11.04 -18.28 -2.84
N ALA A 24 -9.89 -18.80 -2.43
CA ALA A 24 -9.72 -20.17 -1.96
C ALA A 24 -9.10 -20.19 -0.55
N ASN A 25 -8.96 -21.39 0.02
CA ASN A 25 -8.21 -21.60 1.25
C ASN A 25 -6.70 -21.55 0.96
N GLU A 26 -5.91 -21.23 1.98
CA GLU A 26 -4.45 -21.33 1.96
C GLU A 26 -3.97 -22.66 1.36
N ALA A 27 -2.89 -22.60 0.57
CA ALA A 27 -2.24 -23.75 -0.04
C ALA A 27 -3.09 -24.56 -1.05
N THR A 28 -4.32 -24.14 -1.36
CA THR A 28 -5.16 -24.77 -2.39
C THR A 28 -5.09 -23.99 -3.72
N ILE A 29 -5.17 -24.69 -4.85
CA ILE A 29 -5.01 -24.10 -6.19
C ILE A 29 -6.16 -24.55 -7.08
N GLY A 30 -6.82 -23.60 -7.76
CA GLY A 30 -7.83 -23.88 -8.79
C GLY A 30 -9.08 -24.58 -8.24
N VAL A 31 -9.33 -24.51 -6.94
CA VAL A 31 -10.49 -25.11 -6.28
C VAL A 31 -11.22 -24.11 -5.40
N THR A 32 -12.49 -24.35 -5.12
CA THR A 32 -13.27 -23.53 -4.17
C THR A 32 -12.78 -23.73 -2.74
N ALA A 33 -13.10 -22.78 -1.85
CA ALA A 33 -12.78 -22.89 -0.43
C ALA A 33 -13.57 -24.01 0.31
N ALA A 34 -14.44 -24.77 -0.38
CA ALA A 34 -14.97 -26.02 0.14
C ALA A 34 -13.91 -27.13 0.22
N VAL A 35 -12.82 -27.03 -0.55
CA VAL A 35 -11.68 -27.96 -0.50
C VAL A 35 -10.74 -27.54 0.62
N LYS A 36 -10.51 -28.45 1.57
CA LYS A 36 -9.55 -28.25 2.66
C LYS A 36 -8.17 -28.74 2.27
N LEU A 37 -7.15 -28.22 2.94
CA LEU A 37 -5.76 -28.64 2.76
C LEU A 37 -5.64 -30.17 2.82
N SER A 38 -5.00 -30.73 1.79
CA SER A 38 -4.73 -32.16 1.63
C SER A 38 -5.98 -33.08 1.58
N ASP A 39 -7.16 -32.54 1.26
CA ASP A 39 -8.39 -33.31 0.98
C ASP A 39 -8.49 -33.70 -0.51
N CYS A 40 -7.87 -34.84 -0.83
CA CYS A 40 -7.88 -35.41 -2.17
C CYS A 40 -9.26 -35.84 -2.67
N ALA A 41 -10.19 -36.23 -1.79
CA ALA A 41 -11.54 -36.62 -2.22
C ALA A 41 -12.32 -35.39 -2.67
N ALA A 42 -12.24 -34.29 -1.90
CA ALA A 42 -12.85 -33.03 -2.27
C ALA A 42 -12.20 -32.42 -3.52
N MET A 43 -10.87 -32.51 -3.65
CA MET A 43 -10.13 -32.10 -4.85
C MET A 43 -10.61 -32.83 -6.11
N ASN A 44 -10.87 -34.13 -6.04
CA ASN A 44 -11.30 -34.92 -7.20
C ASN A 44 -12.76 -34.66 -7.60
N ASN A 45 -13.56 -34.05 -6.73
CA ASN A 45 -14.91 -33.66 -7.06
C ASN A 45 -14.88 -32.42 -7.98
N LYS A 46 -15.18 -32.64 -9.28
CA LYS A 46 -15.18 -31.58 -10.30
C LYS A 46 -16.10 -30.38 -10.00
N SER A 47 -17.11 -30.54 -9.15
CA SER A 47 -17.94 -29.39 -8.72
C SER A 47 -17.16 -28.35 -7.88
N ASN A 48 -16.01 -28.73 -7.33
CA ASN A 48 -15.11 -27.82 -6.63
C ASN A 48 -14.07 -27.17 -7.55
N HIS A 49 -13.99 -27.55 -8.84
CA HIS A 49 -12.98 -27.02 -9.75
C HIS A 49 -13.39 -25.64 -10.26
N VAL A 50 -12.46 -24.70 -10.23
CA VAL A 50 -12.60 -23.38 -10.86
C VAL A 50 -11.52 -23.18 -11.91
N TYR A 51 -11.94 -22.69 -13.06
CA TYR A 51 -11.07 -22.61 -14.23
C TYR A 51 -10.43 -21.23 -14.36
N SER A 52 -9.16 -21.23 -14.75
CA SER A 52 -8.40 -20.00 -14.96
C SER A 52 -8.82 -19.24 -16.22
N VAL A 53 -8.44 -17.96 -16.31
CA VAL A 53 -8.55 -17.15 -17.53
C VAL A 53 -7.91 -17.85 -18.74
N ALA A 54 -6.82 -18.60 -18.54
CA ALA A 54 -6.20 -19.37 -19.62
C ALA A 54 -7.15 -20.45 -20.17
N SER A 55 -7.84 -21.20 -19.30
CA SER A 55 -8.83 -22.20 -19.73
C SER A 55 -10.00 -21.58 -20.51
N LEU A 56 -10.50 -20.44 -20.03
CA LEU A 56 -11.59 -19.71 -20.70
C LEU A 56 -11.16 -19.23 -22.09
N LEU A 57 -10.02 -18.57 -22.21
CA LEU A 57 -9.53 -18.06 -23.49
C LEU A 57 -9.08 -19.18 -24.46
N GLN A 58 -8.64 -20.34 -23.94
CA GLN A 58 -8.45 -21.54 -24.77
C GLN A 58 -9.77 -22.01 -25.40
N SER A 59 -10.88 -21.97 -24.66
CA SER A 59 -12.20 -22.38 -25.17
C SER A 59 -12.69 -21.46 -26.32
N GLU A 60 -12.25 -20.21 -26.31
CA GLU A 60 -12.50 -19.25 -27.39
C GLU A 60 -11.54 -19.41 -28.58
N GLY A 61 -10.51 -20.24 -28.43
CA GLY A 61 -9.51 -20.54 -29.44
C GLY A 61 -8.31 -19.59 -29.46
N LYS A 62 -8.10 -18.79 -28.41
CA LYS A 62 -6.86 -18.03 -28.22
C LYS A 62 -5.71 -18.99 -27.90
N ARG A 63 -4.49 -18.60 -28.26
CA ARG A 63 -3.29 -19.30 -27.79
C ARG A 63 -3.02 -18.92 -26.34
N THR A 64 -2.41 -19.81 -25.57
CA THR A 64 -2.12 -19.53 -24.15
C THR A 64 -0.72 -19.96 -23.77
N GLY A 65 -0.05 -19.18 -22.95
CA GLY A 65 1.27 -19.53 -22.42
C GLY A 65 1.49 -19.13 -20.97
N LEU A 66 2.52 -19.75 -20.40
CA LEU A 66 3.02 -19.57 -19.04
C LEU A 66 4.54 -19.40 -19.11
N VAL A 67 5.04 -18.34 -18.50
CA VAL A 67 6.48 -18.07 -18.32
C VAL A 67 6.74 -17.75 -16.85
N THR A 68 7.69 -18.43 -16.22
CA THR A 68 8.02 -18.21 -14.80
C THR A 68 9.51 -18.43 -14.53
N THR A 69 10.06 -17.78 -13.50
CA THR A 69 11.36 -18.12 -12.93
C THR A 69 11.29 -19.18 -11.82
N THR A 70 10.10 -19.68 -11.47
CA THR A 70 9.92 -20.77 -10.50
C THR A 70 9.82 -22.13 -11.19
N ARG A 71 9.45 -23.18 -10.45
CA ARG A 71 9.09 -24.45 -11.08
C ARG A 71 7.76 -24.25 -11.79
N VAL A 72 7.57 -24.78 -13.00
CA VAL A 72 6.27 -24.66 -13.70
C VAL A 72 5.10 -25.35 -12.96
N THR A 73 5.42 -26.11 -11.93
CA THR A 73 4.51 -26.80 -10.98
C THR A 73 4.34 -26.06 -9.65
N HIS A 74 5.07 -24.95 -9.42
CA HIS A 74 4.93 -24.12 -8.22
C HIS A 74 3.54 -23.47 -8.14
N ALA A 75 3.19 -22.88 -7.00
CA ALA A 75 1.83 -22.40 -6.71
C ALA A 75 1.24 -21.42 -7.75
N SER A 76 1.90 -20.29 -7.97
CA SER A 76 1.47 -19.26 -8.93
C SER A 76 1.35 -19.76 -10.38
N PRO A 77 2.36 -20.46 -10.96
CA PRO A 77 2.24 -20.97 -12.32
C PRO A 77 1.25 -22.14 -12.42
N ALA A 78 1.09 -22.96 -11.37
CA ALA A 78 0.09 -24.02 -11.32
C ALA A 78 -1.34 -23.48 -11.32
N GLY A 79 -1.59 -22.27 -10.78
CA GLY A 79 -2.90 -21.61 -10.87
C GLY A 79 -3.39 -21.38 -12.30
N VAL A 80 -2.51 -21.44 -13.29
CA VAL A 80 -2.89 -21.37 -14.72
C VAL A 80 -3.64 -22.62 -15.17
N TYR A 81 -3.40 -23.79 -14.59
CA TYR A 81 -3.89 -25.06 -15.16
C TYR A 81 -4.33 -26.15 -14.17
N ALA A 82 -3.92 -26.09 -12.92
CA ALA A 82 -4.08 -27.18 -11.96
C ALA A 82 -5.27 -26.96 -11.01
N HIS A 83 -5.79 -28.08 -10.50
CA HIS A 83 -6.75 -28.15 -9.42
C HIS A 83 -6.15 -29.05 -8.32
N THR A 84 -5.70 -28.48 -7.21
CA THR A 84 -5.08 -29.24 -6.12
C THR A 84 -5.50 -28.76 -4.73
N ALA A 85 -5.65 -29.71 -3.80
CA ALA A 85 -5.87 -29.44 -2.38
C ALA A 85 -4.56 -29.13 -1.62
N ASN A 86 -3.40 -29.28 -2.25
CA ASN A 86 -2.13 -28.90 -1.65
C ASN A 86 -1.16 -28.47 -2.77
N ARG A 87 -0.67 -27.23 -2.67
CA ARG A 87 0.32 -26.63 -3.57
C ARG A 87 1.64 -27.40 -3.66
N ASN A 88 1.96 -28.19 -2.64
CA ASN A 88 3.21 -28.97 -2.59
C ASN A 88 3.11 -30.32 -3.29
N TRP A 89 1.93 -30.73 -3.79
CA TRP A 89 1.77 -31.99 -4.55
C TRP A 89 2.25 -31.83 -6.00
N GLU A 90 3.51 -31.44 -6.17
CA GLU A 90 4.11 -31.15 -7.47
C GLU A 90 4.36 -32.43 -8.28
N ALA A 91 4.70 -33.53 -7.62
CA ALA A 91 4.85 -34.88 -8.16
C ALA A 91 4.14 -35.95 -7.29
N ASP A 92 4.05 -37.18 -7.80
CA ASP A 92 3.45 -38.33 -7.10
C ASP A 92 4.14 -38.64 -5.75
N THR A 93 5.45 -38.41 -5.68
CA THR A 93 6.23 -38.59 -4.46
C THR A 93 5.82 -37.62 -3.36
N ASP A 94 5.46 -36.38 -3.70
CA ASP A 94 5.02 -35.40 -2.69
C ASP A 94 3.67 -35.79 -2.08
N ILE A 95 2.77 -36.34 -2.89
CA ILE A 95 1.48 -36.89 -2.43
C ILE A 95 1.71 -38.06 -1.46
N ALA A 96 2.63 -38.96 -1.81
CA ALA A 96 2.98 -40.09 -0.97
C ALA A 96 3.63 -39.64 0.36
N SER A 97 4.50 -38.63 0.32
CA SER A 97 5.12 -38.02 1.51
C SER A 97 4.09 -37.38 2.46
N ASP A 98 2.98 -36.87 1.91
CA ASP A 98 1.83 -36.35 2.66
C ASP A 98 0.88 -37.46 3.19
N GLY A 99 1.25 -38.73 3.02
CA GLY A 99 0.46 -39.89 3.45
C GLY A 99 -0.80 -40.13 2.63
N LYS A 100 -0.86 -39.61 1.40
CA LYS A 100 -1.97 -39.81 0.46
C LYS A 100 -1.59 -40.83 -0.61
N ASP A 101 -2.60 -41.39 -1.27
CA ASP A 101 -2.40 -42.39 -2.34
C ASP A 101 -2.21 -41.68 -3.68
N PRO A 102 -1.01 -41.71 -4.29
CA PRO A 102 -0.75 -41.06 -5.59
C PRO A 102 -1.54 -41.68 -6.75
N ASN A 103 -2.16 -42.85 -6.57
CA ASN A 103 -3.07 -43.41 -7.59
C ASN A 103 -4.48 -42.81 -7.49
N LYS A 104 -4.82 -42.17 -6.37
CA LYS A 104 -6.12 -41.52 -6.15
C LYS A 104 -6.02 -40.01 -6.30
N CYS A 105 -4.85 -39.42 -6.11
CA CYS A 105 -4.65 -37.98 -6.15
C CYS A 105 -3.72 -37.66 -7.32
N ILE A 106 -4.14 -36.74 -8.19
CA ILE A 106 -3.35 -36.39 -9.39
C ILE A 106 -2.42 -35.23 -9.05
N ASP A 107 -1.11 -35.45 -9.22
CA ASP A 107 -0.09 -34.43 -8.97
C ASP A 107 -0.09 -33.30 -10.02
N ILE A 108 0.46 -32.15 -9.66
CA ILE A 108 0.44 -30.95 -10.50
C ILE A 108 1.21 -31.18 -11.81
N ALA A 109 2.37 -31.85 -11.80
CA ALA A 109 3.11 -32.14 -13.03
C ALA A 109 2.30 -33.00 -14.01
N GLN A 110 1.59 -34.01 -13.51
CA GLN A 110 0.67 -34.80 -14.32
C GLN A 110 -0.47 -33.95 -14.89
N GLN A 111 -1.04 -33.04 -14.11
CA GLN A 111 -2.08 -32.10 -14.58
C GLN A 111 -1.56 -31.14 -15.67
N LEU A 112 -0.29 -30.72 -15.63
CA LEU A 112 0.29 -29.90 -16.69
C LEU A 112 0.33 -30.65 -18.03
N ILE A 113 0.70 -31.94 -18.02
CA ILE A 113 0.88 -32.71 -19.25
C ILE A 113 -0.43 -33.28 -19.78
N HIS A 114 -1.29 -33.78 -18.89
CA HIS A 114 -2.51 -34.52 -19.25
C HIS A 114 -3.82 -33.81 -18.92
N GLY A 115 -3.79 -32.77 -18.08
CA GLY A 115 -4.98 -32.03 -17.68
C GLY A 115 -5.59 -31.21 -18.81
N ASP A 116 -6.87 -30.88 -18.69
CA ASP A 116 -7.68 -30.25 -19.74
C ASP A 116 -7.13 -28.90 -20.20
N THR A 117 -6.58 -28.11 -19.27
CA THR A 117 -5.97 -26.80 -19.52
C THR A 117 -4.48 -26.93 -19.87
N GLY A 118 -3.73 -27.67 -19.05
CA GLY A 118 -2.28 -27.81 -19.17
C GLY A 118 -1.85 -28.36 -20.52
N GLN A 119 -2.50 -29.44 -20.99
CA GLN A 119 -2.15 -30.08 -22.26
C GLN A 119 -2.35 -29.16 -23.48
N LYS A 120 -3.12 -28.08 -23.36
CA LYS A 120 -3.44 -27.14 -24.44
C LYS A 120 -2.54 -25.90 -24.44
N LEU A 121 -1.74 -25.68 -23.40
CA LEU A 121 -0.79 -24.56 -23.34
C LEU A 121 0.20 -24.64 -24.52
N ASN A 122 0.32 -23.55 -25.28
CA ASN A 122 1.19 -23.45 -26.45
C ASN A 122 2.65 -23.19 -26.06
N VAL A 123 2.87 -22.45 -24.98
CA VAL A 123 4.19 -22.08 -24.48
C VAL A 123 4.23 -22.32 -22.98
N ILE A 124 5.18 -23.12 -22.51
CA ILE A 124 5.48 -23.32 -21.09
C ILE A 124 6.97 -23.11 -20.91
N PHE A 125 7.37 -22.09 -20.15
CA PHE A 125 8.77 -21.75 -19.86
C PHE A 125 8.98 -21.59 -18.35
N GLY A 126 9.97 -22.29 -17.80
CA GLY A 126 10.40 -22.13 -16.40
C GLY A 126 11.37 -23.21 -15.94
N GLY A 127 11.44 -23.47 -14.63
CA GLY A 127 12.22 -24.56 -14.04
C GLY A 127 11.38 -25.78 -13.65
N GLY A 128 12.00 -26.74 -12.96
CA GLY A 128 11.32 -27.84 -12.28
C GLY A 128 11.37 -29.19 -12.99
N ARG A 129 12.42 -29.48 -13.79
CA ARG A 129 12.52 -30.75 -14.54
C ARG A 129 12.40 -31.99 -13.66
N TYR A 130 12.91 -31.96 -12.42
CA TYR A 130 12.91 -33.16 -11.58
C TYR A 130 11.49 -33.70 -11.34
N ASN A 131 10.46 -32.84 -11.31
CA ASN A 131 9.06 -33.23 -11.10
C ASN A 131 8.47 -34.06 -12.26
N PHE A 132 9.15 -34.09 -13.41
CA PHE A 132 8.69 -34.75 -14.63
C PHE A 132 9.47 -36.04 -14.95
N LEU A 133 10.50 -36.35 -14.15
CA LEU A 133 11.42 -37.45 -14.40
C LEU A 133 11.32 -38.51 -13.29
N PRO A 134 11.42 -39.81 -13.65
CA PRO A 134 11.61 -40.88 -12.69
C PRO A 134 12.86 -40.68 -11.83
N ASN A 135 12.81 -41.14 -10.58
CA ASN A 135 13.90 -41.04 -9.62
C ASN A 135 15.15 -41.88 -9.92
N ASP A 136 15.14 -42.65 -11.00
CA ASP A 136 16.28 -43.40 -11.55
C ASP A 136 16.83 -42.79 -12.86
N ILE A 137 16.28 -41.66 -13.32
CA ILE A 137 16.73 -40.92 -14.50
C ILE A 137 17.31 -39.58 -14.08
N THR A 138 18.51 -39.24 -14.59
CA THR A 138 19.10 -37.91 -14.41
C THR A 138 18.65 -36.93 -15.49
N ASP A 139 18.48 -35.66 -15.11
CA ASP A 139 18.23 -34.56 -16.02
C ASP A 139 19.52 -34.02 -16.68
N GLU A 140 19.40 -33.01 -17.53
CA GLU A 140 20.55 -32.45 -18.25
C GLU A 140 21.53 -31.65 -17.35
N ASP A 141 21.20 -31.41 -16.08
CA ASP A 141 22.11 -30.84 -15.06
C ASP A 141 22.64 -31.94 -14.10
N ASN A 142 22.46 -33.22 -14.43
CA ASN A 142 22.87 -34.40 -13.65
C ASN A 142 22.16 -34.58 -12.30
N ASN A 143 20.96 -34.03 -12.13
CA ASN A 143 20.13 -34.27 -10.95
C ASN A 143 19.15 -35.40 -11.21
N LEU A 144 18.90 -36.25 -10.21
CA LEU A 144 17.88 -37.30 -10.33
C LEU A 144 16.47 -36.69 -10.41
N GLY A 145 15.59 -37.36 -11.14
CA GLY A 145 14.16 -37.08 -11.08
C GLY A 145 13.58 -37.32 -9.69
N TRP A 146 12.35 -36.88 -9.49
CA TRP A 146 11.65 -36.98 -8.22
C TRP A 146 10.51 -37.98 -8.23
N ARG A 147 10.03 -38.40 -9.40
CA ARG A 147 8.86 -39.28 -9.52
C ARG A 147 9.16 -40.71 -9.08
N SER A 148 8.25 -41.30 -8.31
CA SER A 148 8.35 -42.68 -7.80
C SER A 148 7.51 -43.69 -8.58
N ASP A 149 6.62 -43.22 -9.46
CA ASP A 149 5.74 -44.03 -10.30
C ASP A 149 6.41 -44.58 -11.58
N GLY A 150 7.70 -44.27 -11.79
CA GLY A 150 8.47 -44.70 -12.97
C GLY A 150 8.09 -43.97 -14.27
N ARG A 151 7.24 -42.94 -14.23
CA ARG A 151 6.74 -42.24 -15.41
C ARG A 151 7.67 -41.10 -15.83
N ASN A 152 7.93 -41.01 -17.14
CA ASN A 152 8.67 -39.90 -17.73
C ASN A 152 7.69 -38.95 -18.44
N LEU A 153 7.21 -37.96 -17.71
CA LEU A 153 6.21 -37.02 -18.20
C LEU A 153 6.72 -36.14 -19.35
N LEU A 154 8.05 -35.92 -19.46
CA LEU A 154 8.63 -35.21 -20.60
C LEU A 154 8.53 -36.04 -21.90
N GLN A 155 8.72 -37.35 -21.81
CA GLN A 155 8.51 -38.25 -22.95
C GLN A 155 7.03 -38.36 -23.30
N GLU A 156 6.16 -38.49 -22.30
CA GLU A 156 4.70 -38.52 -22.51
C GLU A 156 4.21 -37.23 -23.20
N TRP A 157 4.71 -36.06 -22.80
CA TRP A 157 4.38 -34.79 -23.48
C TRP A 157 4.79 -34.79 -24.96
N LYS A 158 6.01 -35.25 -25.28
CA LYS A 158 6.47 -35.37 -26.68
C LYS A 158 5.53 -36.28 -27.49
N GLN A 159 5.18 -37.44 -26.92
CA GLN A 159 4.27 -38.40 -27.55
C GLN A 159 2.90 -37.79 -27.83
N LEU A 160 2.31 -37.08 -26.85
CA LEU A 160 1.03 -36.38 -27.02
C LEU A 160 1.06 -35.31 -28.12
N LYS A 161 2.23 -34.76 -28.44
CA LYS A 161 2.40 -33.69 -29.43
C LYS A 161 2.98 -34.15 -30.77
N ASN A 162 3.23 -35.44 -30.97
CA ASN A 162 3.87 -36.01 -32.17
C ASN A 162 3.26 -35.52 -33.51
N ASN A 163 1.94 -35.32 -33.57
CA ASN A 163 1.25 -34.86 -34.78
C ASN A 163 1.20 -33.32 -34.93
N THR A 164 2.04 -32.60 -34.19
CA THR A 164 2.07 -31.14 -34.16
C THR A 164 3.51 -30.62 -34.28
N LYS A 165 3.67 -29.36 -34.68
CA LYS A 165 4.97 -28.67 -34.63
C LYS A 165 5.33 -28.39 -33.18
N HIS A 166 6.00 -29.33 -32.52
CA HIS A 166 6.36 -29.21 -31.10
C HIS A 166 7.87 -29.28 -30.86
N LYS A 167 8.33 -28.68 -29.75
CA LYS A 167 9.73 -28.73 -29.31
C LYS A 167 9.84 -28.77 -27.80
N TYR A 168 10.75 -29.60 -27.30
CA TYR A 168 11.26 -29.54 -25.93
C TYR A 168 12.62 -28.85 -25.93
N ILE A 169 12.83 -27.91 -25.01
CA ILE A 169 14.10 -27.18 -24.84
C ILE A 169 14.45 -27.08 -23.35
N TYR A 170 15.74 -26.95 -23.05
CA TYR A 170 16.23 -26.93 -21.66
C TYR A 170 17.38 -25.94 -21.43
N ASN A 171 17.72 -25.11 -22.42
CA ASN A 171 18.75 -24.08 -22.31
C ASN A 171 18.51 -22.89 -23.25
N LEU A 172 19.30 -21.84 -23.07
CA LEU A 172 19.26 -20.59 -23.83
C LEU A 172 19.51 -20.81 -25.33
N LYS A 173 20.40 -21.74 -25.70
CA LYS A 173 20.63 -22.10 -27.10
C LYS A 173 19.35 -22.68 -27.74
N GLY A 174 18.66 -23.55 -27.02
CA GLY A 174 17.36 -24.10 -27.42
C GLY A 174 16.31 -23.01 -27.60
N LEU A 175 16.24 -22.05 -26.67
CA LEU A 175 15.32 -20.91 -26.75
C LEU A 175 15.62 -20.02 -27.98
N LYS A 176 16.90 -19.69 -28.21
CA LYS A 176 17.34 -18.85 -29.35
C LYS A 176 17.06 -19.50 -30.70
N ASN A 177 17.22 -20.82 -30.80
CA ASN A 177 16.99 -21.57 -32.03
C ASN A 177 15.52 -21.94 -32.27
N LEU A 178 14.62 -21.57 -31.35
CA LEU A 178 13.21 -21.91 -31.45
C LEU A 178 12.52 -21.09 -32.57
N SER A 179 11.95 -21.80 -33.53
CA SER A 179 11.16 -21.21 -34.61
C SER A 179 9.86 -20.61 -34.09
N THR A 180 9.51 -19.42 -34.56
CA THR A 180 8.26 -18.72 -34.20
C THR A 180 7.01 -19.48 -34.65
N ASN A 181 7.11 -20.33 -35.68
CA ASN A 181 5.99 -21.17 -36.15
C ASN A 181 5.77 -22.45 -35.32
N THR A 182 6.51 -22.64 -34.22
CA THR A 182 6.28 -23.72 -33.27
C THR A 182 4.86 -23.60 -32.69
N LYS A 183 4.12 -24.70 -32.60
CA LYS A 183 2.74 -24.72 -32.08
C LYS A 183 2.71 -25.01 -30.58
N TYR A 184 3.58 -25.91 -30.12
CA TYR A 184 3.70 -26.30 -28.71
C TYR A 184 5.17 -26.33 -28.29
N VAL A 185 5.53 -25.63 -27.24
CA VAL A 185 6.88 -25.69 -26.66
C VAL A 185 6.81 -25.92 -25.16
N LEU A 186 7.60 -26.87 -24.69
CA LEU A 186 7.90 -27.11 -23.29
C LEU A 186 9.38 -26.79 -23.06
N GLY A 187 9.64 -25.65 -22.43
CA GLY A 187 10.97 -25.23 -22.03
C GLY A 187 11.12 -25.33 -20.53
N ILE A 188 11.88 -26.32 -20.05
CA ILE A 188 12.19 -26.46 -18.62
C ILE A 188 13.70 -26.35 -18.45
N PHE A 189 14.17 -25.21 -17.97
CA PHE A 189 15.56 -24.76 -18.09
C PHE A 189 16.45 -25.19 -16.93
N ASP A 190 15.88 -25.44 -15.75
CA ASP A 190 16.59 -25.85 -14.55
C ASP A 190 15.93 -27.06 -13.88
N SER A 191 16.72 -27.80 -13.10
CA SER A 191 16.22 -28.97 -12.36
C SER A 191 15.10 -28.58 -11.39
N SER A 192 15.33 -27.53 -10.59
CA SER A 192 14.36 -26.93 -9.65
C SER A 192 13.90 -25.57 -10.18
N HIS A 193 13.59 -24.60 -9.30
CA HIS A 193 13.45 -23.20 -9.68
C HIS A 193 14.64 -22.72 -10.52
N MET A 194 14.41 -21.70 -11.34
CA MET A 194 15.52 -21.06 -12.03
C MET A 194 16.44 -20.36 -11.03
N ALA A 195 17.72 -20.25 -11.37
CA ALA A 195 18.67 -19.47 -10.59
C ALA A 195 18.21 -18.01 -10.48
N TYR A 196 18.58 -17.33 -9.38
CA TYR A 196 18.39 -15.89 -9.26
C TYR A 196 19.11 -15.18 -10.42
N ASN A 197 18.62 -14.03 -10.88
CA ASN A 197 19.17 -13.29 -12.01
C ASN A 197 20.65 -12.93 -11.81
N LEU A 198 21.04 -12.56 -10.57
CA LEU A 198 22.43 -12.32 -10.18
C LEU A 198 23.32 -13.56 -10.24
N ASP A 199 22.74 -14.75 -10.04
CA ASP A 199 23.46 -16.02 -9.94
C ASP A 199 23.36 -16.85 -11.25
N ARG A 200 22.62 -16.35 -12.24
CA ARG A 200 22.29 -17.07 -13.47
C ARG A 200 23.50 -17.24 -14.38
N ASP A 201 23.68 -18.45 -14.93
CA ASP A 201 24.58 -18.65 -16.06
C ASP A 201 24.00 -18.00 -17.32
N VAL A 202 24.42 -16.76 -17.58
CA VAL A 202 23.95 -15.94 -18.70
C VAL A 202 24.22 -16.54 -20.09
N ASN A 203 25.11 -17.53 -20.19
CA ASN A 203 25.43 -18.19 -21.45
C ASN A 203 24.54 -19.40 -21.73
N ASN A 204 23.95 -19.99 -20.68
CA ASN A 204 23.23 -21.26 -20.79
C ASN A 204 21.76 -21.19 -20.33
N LYS A 205 21.40 -20.29 -19.42
CA LYS A 205 20.03 -20.19 -18.86
C LYS A 205 19.41 -18.86 -19.28
N PRO A 206 18.16 -18.84 -19.79
CA PRO A 206 17.53 -17.60 -20.26
C PRO A 206 17.09 -16.71 -19.09
N SER A 207 17.01 -15.40 -19.33
CA SER A 207 16.33 -14.47 -18.41
C SER A 207 14.81 -14.52 -18.56
N LEU A 208 14.07 -13.91 -17.62
CA LEU A 208 12.61 -13.80 -17.70
C LEU A 208 12.18 -13.00 -18.93
N SER A 209 12.88 -11.90 -19.22
CA SER A 209 12.68 -11.07 -20.41
C SER A 209 12.95 -11.83 -21.72
N GLU A 210 14.00 -12.66 -21.79
CA GLU A 210 14.28 -13.51 -22.97
C GLU A 210 13.17 -14.55 -23.20
N MET A 211 12.70 -15.20 -22.13
CA MET A 211 11.59 -16.16 -22.20
C MET A 211 10.28 -15.47 -22.60
N THR A 212 9.99 -14.30 -22.02
CA THR A 212 8.79 -13.49 -22.33
C THR A 212 8.76 -13.08 -23.79
N LYS A 213 9.88 -12.54 -24.31
CA LYS A 213 10.03 -12.21 -25.73
C LYS A 213 9.70 -13.40 -26.62
N LYS A 214 10.34 -14.54 -26.39
CA LYS A 214 10.13 -15.73 -27.22
C LYS A 214 8.69 -16.26 -27.12
N ALA A 215 8.08 -16.18 -25.95
CA ALA A 215 6.68 -16.56 -25.76
C ALA A 215 5.75 -15.70 -26.62
N ILE A 216 5.91 -14.37 -26.62
CA ILE A 216 5.11 -13.46 -27.43
C ILE A 216 5.32 -13.72 -28.93
N GLU A 217 6.56 -13.94 -29.38
CA GLU A 217 6.86 -14.27 -30.79
C GLU A 217 6.11 -15.51 -31.29
N ILE A 218 5.90 -16.51 -30.42
CA ILE A 218 5.18 -17.75 -30.75
C ILE A 218 3.67 -17.58 -30.61
N LEU A 219 3.21 -16.96 -29.53
CA LEU A 219 1.79 -16.81 -29.22
C LEU A 219 1.09 -15.85 -30.19
N SER A 220 1.77 -14.78 -30.62
CA SER A 220 1.28 -13.81 -31.62
C SER A 220 0.93 -14.42 -32.97
N GLN A 221 1.41 -15.63 -33.29
CA GLN A 221 1.01 -16.37 -34.49
C GLN A 221 -0.43 -16.94 -34.40
N GLY A 222 -1.11 -16.78 -33.26
CA GLY A 222 -2.51 -17.16 -33.07
C GLY A 222 -3.48 -16.18 -33.72
N LYS A 223 -4.36 -16.65 -34.60
CA LYS A 223 -5.31 -15.81 -35.34
C LYS A 223 -6.36 -15.11 -34.47
N LYS A 224 -6.60 -15.60 -33.25
CA LYS A 224 -7.58 -15.05 -32.29
C LYS A 224 -6.92 -14.30 -31.13
N GLY A 225 -5.63 -13.98 -31.25
CA GLY A 225 -4.83 -13.44 -30.15
C GLY A 225 -4.39 -14.51 -29.16
N PHE A 226 -3.90 -14.06 -28.01
CA PHE A 226 -3.35 -14.93 -26.98
C PHE A 226 -3.54 -14.41 -25.55
N PHE A 227 -3.34 -15.30 -24.59
CA PHE A 227 -3.11 -14.99 -23.19
C PHE A 227 -1.71 -15.46 -22.79
N LEU A 228 -1.01 -14.65 -22.00
CA LEU A 228 0.31 -14.98 -21.50
C LEU A 228 0.39 -14.58 -20.03
N PHE A 229 0.61 -15.56 -19.17
CA PHE A 229 0.98 -15.33 -17.77
C PHE A 229 2.49 -15.31 -17.64
N VAL A 230 3.04 -14.26 -17.01
CA VAL A 230 4.47 -14.05 -16.79
C VAL A 230 4.70 -13.79 -15.30
N GLU A 231 5.59 -14.55 -14.67
CA GLU A 231 5.82 -14.50 -13.22
C GLU A 231 7.30 -14.33 -12.88
N GLY A 232 7.62 -13.33 -12.06
CA GLY A 232 8.93 -13.14 -11.42
C GLY A 232 9.01 -13.79 -10.04
N GLY A 233 8.66 -15.08 -9.89
CA GLY A 233 8.48 -15.69 -8.56
C GLY A 233 9.77 -15.95 -7.75
N ARG A 234 10.95 -15.61 -8.27
CA ARG A 234 12.18 -15.55 -7.45
C ARG A 234 12.23 -14.31 -6.55
N ILE A 235 11.39 -13.29 -6.79
CA ILE A 235 11.22 -12.14 -5.88
C ILE A 235 10.77 -12.63 -4.49
N ASP A 236 9.73 -13.47 -4.46
CA ASP A 236 9.17 -14.07 -3.24
C ASP A 236 10.20 -14.91 -2.47
N HIS A 237 10.88 -15.83 -3.15
CA HIS A 237 11.93 -16.65 -2.53
C HIS A 237 13.07 -15.82 -1.93
N ALA A 238 13.49 -14.73 -2.59
CA ALA A 238 14.52 -13.86 -2.05
C ALA A 238 14.06 -13.15 -0.77
N HIS A 239 12.79 -12.74 -0.68
CA HIS A 239 12.22 -12.18 0.54
C HIS A 239 12.13 -13.19 1.67
N HIS A 240 11.67 -14.43 1.38
CA HIS A 240 11.66 -15.55 2.32
C HIS A 240 13.03 -15.81 2.96
N GLU A 241 14.12 -15.57 2.23
CA GLU A 241 15.50 -15.72 2.69
C GLU A 241 16.11 -14.43 3.31
N ASN A 242 15.35 -13.32 3.35
CA ASN A 242 15.77 -11.95 3.70
C ASN A 242 16.90 -11.38 2.81
N LEU A 243 16.98 -11.79 1.55
CA LEU A 243 18.00 -11.37 0.57
C LEU A 243 17.51 -10.17 -0.25
N ALA A 244 17.45 -8.98 0.38
CA ALA A 244 16.89 -7.78 -0.26
C ALA A 244 17.61 -7.41 -1.57
N ARG A 245 18.94 -7.59 -1.68
CA ARG A 245 19.69 -7.35 -2.92
C ARG A 245 19.15 -8.18 -4.09
N LYS A 246 18.86 -9.46 -3.85
CA LYS A 246 18.31 -10.37 -4.86
C LYS A 246 16.85 -10.05 -5.17
N ALA A 247 16.03 -9.79 -4.15
CA ALA A 247 14.62 -9.43 -4.36
C ALA A 247 14.48 -8.17 -5.25
N LEU A 248 15.29 -7.14 -5.00
CA LEU A 248 15.32 -5.93 -5.81
C LEU A 248 15.86 -6.19 -7.23
N ASP A 249 16.87 -7.06 -7.40
CA ASP A 249 17.38 -7.44 -8.73
C ASP A 249 16.35 -8.20 -9.56
N GLU A 250 15.67 -9.17 -8.95
CA GLU A 250 14.57 -9.91 -9.57
C GLU A 250 13.42 -9.00 -9.98
N THR A 251 13.13 -7.97 -9.16
CA THR A 251 12.14 -6.94 -9.50
C THR A 251 12.56 -6.11 -10.72
N ILE A 252 13.87 -5.82 -10.86
CA ILE A 252 14.42 -5.15 -12.06
C ILE A 252 14.29 -6.05 -13.30
N GLU A 253 14.58 -7.35 -13.18
CA GLU A 253 14.39 -8.29 -14.29
C GLU A 253 12.91 -8.46 -14.66
N PHE A 254 12.01 -8.48 -13.67
CA PHE A 254 10.56 -8.45 -13.91
C PHE A 254 10.12 -7.17 -14.63
N HIS A 255 10.69 -6.01 -14.25
CA HIS A 255 10.50 -4.76 -14.99
C HIS A 255 10.93 -4.88 -16.45
N GLU A 256 12.10 -5.45 -16.75
CA GLU A 256 12.56 -5.65 -18.13
C GLU A 256 11.66 -6.62 -18.91
N ALA A 257 11.06 -7.62 -18.27
CA ALA A 257 10.07 -8.51 -18.88
C ALA A 257 8.77 -7.75 -19.24
N VAL A 258 8.23 -6.94 -18.33
CA VAL A 258 7.05 -6.09 -18.59
C VAL A 258 7.34 -5.10 -19.72
N LYS A 259 8.47 -4.40 -19.66
CA LYS A 259 8.92 -3.46 -20.70
C LYS A 259 9.11 -4.14 -22.06
N THR A 260 9.56 -5.39 -22.06
CA THR A 260 9.66 -6.21 -23.27
C THR A 260 8.27 -6.51 -23.84
N ALA A 261 7.30 -6.90 -23.00
CA ALA A 261 5.93 -7.15 -23.43
C ALA A 261 5.31 -5.89 -24.05
N VAL A 262 5.36 -4.74 -23.36
CA VAL A 262 4.85 -3.45 -23.86
C VAL A 262 5.45 -3.07 -25.22
N LYS A 263 6.76 -3.30 -25.43
CA LYS A 263 7.43 -3.01 -26.72
C LYS A 263 7.01 -3.92 -27.87
N MET A 264 6.41 -5.07 -27.56
CA MET A 264 6.08 -6.11 -28.54
C MET A 264 4.59 -6.21 -28.84
N THR A 265 3.77 -5.41 -28.16
CA THR A 265 2.32 -5.39 -28.27
C THR A 265 1.83 -3.99 -28.61
N ASP A 266 0.56 -3.86 -28.97
CA ASP A 266 -0.09 -2.58 -29.24
C ASP A 266 -1.12 -2.30 -28.13
N ASP A 267 -1.11 -1.08 -27.58
CA ASP A 267 -2.03 -0.69 -26.52
C ASP A 267 -3.48 -0.56 -27.01
N ASP A 268 -3.70 -0.49 -28.33
CA ASP A 268 -5.04 -0.47 -28.92
C ASP A 268 -5.72 -1.86 -28.89
N ASP A 269 -4.94 -2.95 -28.84
CA ASP A 269 -5.45 -4.33 -28.93
C ASP A 269 -5.02 -5.26 -27.80
N THR A 270 -4.11 -4.82 -26.92
CA THR A 270 -3.52 -5.64 -25.86
C THR A 270 -3.76 -5.03 -24.49
N LEU A 271 -4.44 -5.76 -23.61
CA LEU A 271 -4.53 -5.44 -22.18
C LEU A 271 -3.36 -6.08 -21.44
N ILE A 272 -2.50 -5.26 -20.82
CA ILE A 272 -1.43 -5.70 -19.92
C ILE A 272 -1.82 -5.33 -18.49
N VAL A 273 -1.79 -6.31 -17.59
CA VAL A 273 -2.03 -6.12 -16.14
C VAL A 273 -0.82 -6.63 -15.37
N VAL A 274 -0.28 -5.79 -14.48
CA VAL A 274 0.86 -6.08 -13.62
C VAL A 274 0.43 -5.90 -12.16
N THR A 275 0.60 -6.94 -11.36
CA THR A 275 0.26 -6.93 -9.92
C THR A 275 1.19 -7.89 -9.19
N SER A 276 1.23 -7.79 -7.86
CA SER A 276 1.71 -8.88 -7.00
C SER A 276 0.56 -9.79 -6.58
N ASP A 277 0.87 -11.02 -6.19
CA ASP A 277 -0.05 -11.95 -5.55
C ASP A 277 -0.19 -11.66 -4.04
N HIS A 278 0.89 -11.31 -3.37
CA HIS A 278 0.91 -10.79 -2.00
C HIS A 278 2.12 -9.86 -1.77
N ALA A 279 2.21 -9.26 -0.58
CA ALA A 279 3.36 -8.46 -0.16
C ALA A 279 4.31 -9.30 0.73
N HIS A 280 5.40 -8.69 1.19
CA HIS A 280 6.34 -9.24 2.18
C HIS A 280 6.57 -8.24 3.31
N THR A 281 7.27 -8.65 4.35
CA THR A 281 7.52 -7.85 5.55
C THR A 281 8.71 -6.88 5.45
N MET A 282 9.21 -6.64 4.25
CA MET A 282 10.30 -5.68 4.01
C MET A 282 9.79 -4.24 4.17
N THR A 283 10.56 -3.40 4.86
CA THR A 283 10.23 -1.99 5.12
C THR A 283 11.40 -1.06 4.79
N LEU A 284 11.09 0.19 4.41
CA LEU A 284 12.05 1.28 4.25
C LEU A 284 12.11 2.11 5.53
N ASN A 285 13.19 2.01 6.29
CA ASN A 285 13.34 2.64 7.60
C ASN A 285 14.33 3.82 7.59
N GLY A 286 14.29 4.65 8.65
CA GLY A 286 15.26 5.73 8.86
C GLY A 286 14.99 7.01 8.07
N TYR A 287 15.96 7.92 8.04
CA TYR A 287 15.93 9.16 7.24
C TYR A 287 17.17 9.28 6.33
N PRO A 288 17.44 8.29 5.46
CA PRO A 288 18.61 8.32 4.59
C PRO A 288 18.56 9.52 3.63
N ASN A 289 19.73 10.13 3.38
CA ASN A 289 19.88 11.17 2.37
C ASN A 289 19.45 10.64 0.99
N ARG A 290 18.83 11.50 0.18
CA ARG A 290 18.57 11.18 -1.22
C ARG A 290 19.88 10.89 -1.94
N GLY A 291 19.92 9.79 -2.70
CA GLY A 291 21.15 9.29 -3.34
C GLY A 291 21.96 8.30 -2.50
N ASN A 292 21.63 8.08 -1.22
CA ASN A 292 22.16 6.94 -0.47
C ASN A 292 21.81 5.62 -1.16
N ASN A 293 22.72 4.64 -1.15
CA ASN A 293 22.37 3.31 -1.66
C ASN A 293 21.29 2.71 -0.76
N ILE A 294 20.18 2.24 -1.35
CA ILE A 294 19.04 1.64 -0.63
C ILE A 294 19.45 0.41 0.19
N LEU A 295 20.53 -0.27 -0.21
CA LEU A 295 21.10 -1.43 0.47
C LEU A 295 21.94 -1.04 1.70
N SER A 296 22.21 0.24 1.89
CA SER A 296 23.16 0.73 2.89
C SER A 296 22.50 1.13 4.21
N ILE A 297 23.32 1.62 5.13
CA ILE A 297 22.96 2.15 6.44
C ILE A 297 22.07 3.38 6.30
N ALA A 298 20.98 3.44 7.07
CA ALA A 298 20.11 4.61 7.17
C ALA A 298 20.53 5.59 8.27
N GLY A 299 21.19 5.11 9.32
CA GLY A 299 21.70 5.92 10.42
C GLY A 299 22.09 5.08 11.64
N ASN A 300 22.26 5.73 12.79
CA ASN A 300 22.53 5.08 14.06
C ASN A 300 21.31 5.08 14.97
N ASP A 301 21.16 4.03 15.77
CA ASP A 301 20.11 3.90 16.78
C ASP A 301 20.45 4.65 18.08
N SER A 302 19.59 4.58 19.10
CA SER A 302 19.79 5.26 20.39
C SER A 302 21.02 4.78 21.17
N ASN A 303 21.56 3.60 20.84
CA ASN A 303 22.79 3.06 21.40
C ASN A 303 24.01 3.32 20.49
N ASN A 304 23.86 4.19 19.49
CA ASN A 304 24.86 4.51 18.49
C ASN A 304 25.29 3.32 17.60
N LEU A 305 24.43 2.31 17.44
CA LEU A 305 24.66 1.20 16.52
C LEU A 305 24.04 1.49 15.14
N PRO A 306 24.75 1.28 14.03
CA PRO A 306 24.24 1.56 12.68
C PRO A 306 23.14 0.57 12.28
N TYR A 307 22.07 1.00 11.61
CA TYR A 307 21.02 0.12 11.07
C TYR A 307 20.80 0.36 9.57
N THR A 308 20.41 -0.70 8.85
CA THR A 308 20.18 -0.70 7.39
C THR A 308 18.88 0.00 7.02
N THR A 309 18.83 0.64 5.86
CA THR A 309 17.61 1.25 5.28
C THR A 309 16.51 0.21 5.04
N LEU A 310 16.88 -1.00 4.62
CA LEU A 310 15.96 -2.12 4.48
C LEU A 310 15.99 -3.00 5.73
N SER A 311 14.83 -3.46 6.17
CA SER A 311 14.70 -4.46 7.24
C SER A 311 13.43 -5.28 7.04
N TYR A 312 13.41 -6.49 7.61
CA TYR A 312 12.24 -7.37 7.59
C TYR A 312 11.59 -7.43 8.98
N ALA A 313 10.29 -7.69 9.06
CA ALA A 313 9.67 -7.93 10.37
C ALA A 313 10.05 -9.31 10.92
N ASN A 314 10.23 -10.31 10.06
CA ASN A 314 10.56 -11.67 10.48
C ASN A 314 11.41 -12.41 9.44
N GLY A 315 11.95 -13.57 9.81
CA GLY A 315 12.71 -14.44 8.91
C GLY A 315 14.08 -14.89 9.45
N PRO A 316 14.89 -15.54 8.59
CA PRO A 316 16.09 -16.28 9.01
C PRO A 316 17.26 -15.40 9.49
N SER A 317 17.14 -14.08 9.36
CA SER A 317 18.15 -13.10 9.74
C SER A 317 17.98 -12.56 11.17
N ALA A 318 16.99 -13.05 11.93
CA ALA A 318 16.70 -12.52 13.25
C ALA A 318 17.91 -12.67 14.19
N VAL A 319 18.26 -11.58 14.86
CA VAL A 319 19.45 -11.54 15.72
C VAL A 319 19.13 -12.04 17.13
N TYR A 320 20.00 -12.91 17.67
CA TYR A 320 19.90 -13.36 19.07
C TYR A 320 20.57 -12.37 20.03
N GLY A 321 19.79 -11.82 20.97
CA GLY A 321 20.33 -10.95 22.02
C GLY A 321 20.69 -9.55 21.53
N HIS A 322 21.97 -9.17 21.59
CA HIS A 322 22.41 -7.83 21.23
C HIS A 322 22.62 -7.72 19.72
N ARG A 323 22.07 -6.66 19.12
CA ARG A 323 22.27 -6.34 17.71
C ARG A 323 23.76 -6.10 17.41
N PRO A 324 24.39 -6.86 16.50
CA PRO A 324 25.79 -6.63 16.14
C PRO A 324 25.94 -5.31 15.36
N SER A 325 27.14 -4.73 15.41
CA SER A 325 27.48 -3.65 14.47
C SER A 325 27.56 -4.22 13.06
N ILE A 326 26.90 -3.56 12.11
CA ILE A 326 26.90 -3.97 10.70
C ILE A 326 27.99 -3.28 9.87
N THR A 327 28.84 -2.42 10.46
CA THR A 327 29.86 -1.62 9.75
C THR A 327 30.94 -2.44 9.03
N THR A 328 31.15 -3.69 9.41
CA THR A 328 32.17 -4.57 8.81
C THR A 328 31.62 -5.45 7.70
N HIS A 329 30.31 -5.38 7.42
CA HIS A 329 29.67 -6.20 6.39
C HIS A 329 29.57 -5.43 5.07
N ASN A 330 29.76 -6.16 3.97
CA ASN A 330 29.44 -5.65 2.64
C ASN A 330 27.94 -5.86 2.38
N LEU A 331 27.14 -4.84 2.66
CA LEU A 331 25.67 -4.90 2.55
C LEU A 331 25.17 -5.08 1.11
N GLU A 332 26.05 -4.88 0.13
CA GLU A 332 25.75 -5.03 -1.30
C GLU A 332 25.98 -6.46 -1.83
N GLU A 333 26.54 -7.37 -1.00
CA GLU A 333 26.67 -8.78 -1.36
C GLU A 333 25.30 -9.41 -1.62
N SER A 334 25.22 -10.26 -2.65
CA SER A 334 23.95 -10.84 -3.09
C SER A 334 23.34 -11.79 -2.04
N ASP A 335 24.16 -12.38 -1.18
CA ASP A 335 23.79 -13.30 -0.11
C ASP A 335 23.75 -12.62 1.28
N TYR A 336 23.92 -11.30 1.37
CA TYR A 336 23.74 -10.58 2.62
C TYR A 336 22.26 -10.63 3.06
N LYS A 337 22.04 -11.21 4.25
CA LYS A 337 20.71 -11.30 4.88
C LYS A 337 20.43 -10.06 5.71
N TYR A 338 19.41 -9.31 5.30
CA TYR A 338 18.99 -8.08 5.98
C TYR A 338 18.25 -8.40 7.26
N PRO A 339 18.44 -7.62 8.33
CA PRO A 339 18.03 -8.00 9.68
C PRO A 339 16.51 -8.04 9.86
N SER A 340 16.05 -8.90 10.79
CA SER A 340 14.64 -9.04 11.16
C SER A 340 14.40 -9.12 12.68
N LEU A 341 13.16 -8.87 13.11
CA LEU A 341 12.76 -8.90 14.53
C LEU A 341 12.46 -10.31 15.04
N VAL A 342 11.63 -11.05 14.30
CA VAL A 342 11.11 -12.34 14.73
C VAL A 342 11.84 -13.48 14.03
N MET A 343 12.37 -14.40 14.83
CA MET A 343 13.10 -15.57 14.33
C MET A 343 12.14 -16.58 13.72
N LEU A 344 12.34 -16.82 12.43
CA LEU A 344 11.70 -17.88 11.65
C LEU A 344 12.72 -18.42 10.65
N ASP A 345 12.64 -19.70 10.30
CA ASP A 345 13.42 -20.34 9.25
C ASP A 345 13.19 -19.72 7.86
N SER A 346 11.99 -19.17 7.66
CA SER A 346 11.56 -18.44 6.47
C SER A 346 10.73 -17.23 6.87
N GLU A 347 10.93 -16.11 6.18
CA GLU A 347 10.08 -14.93 6.35
C GLU A 347 8.63 -15.21 5.91
N THR A 348 7.65 -14.54 6.52
CA THR A 348 6.23 -14.69 6.19
C THR A 348 5.74 -13.61 5.23
N HIS A 349 4.69 -13.87 4.46
CA HIS A 349 4.08 -12.83 3.63
C HIS A 349 3.55 -11.64 4.45
N GLY A 350 3.39 -10.50 3.77
CA GLY A 350 2.79 -9.28 4.30
C GLY A 350 1.31 -9.18 3.95
N GLY A 351 0.48 -8.74 4.91
CA GLY A 351 -0.99 -8.62 4.72
C GLY A 351 -1.49 -7.29 4.15
N GLU A 352 -0.60 -6.41 3.70
CA GLU A 352 -0.95 -5.12 3.11
C GLU A 352 -1.60 -5.27 1.71
N ASP A 353 -2.07 -4.16 1.15
CA ASP A 353 -2.60 -4.15 -0.22
C ASP A 353 -1.49 -4.06 -1.24
N VAL A 354 -1.72 -4.70 -2.39
CA VAL A 354 -0.80 -4.71 -3.53
C VAL A 354 -1.36 -3.85 -4.66
N ALA A 355 -0.48 -3.15 -5.36
CA ALA A 355 -0.88 -2.30 -6.47
C ALA A 355 -1.20 -3.11 -7.73
N ILE A 356 -2.18 -2.65 -8.50
CA ILE A 356 -2.49 -3.15 -9.84
C ILE A 356 -2.18 -2.04 -10.84
N PHE A 357 -1.32 -2.32 -11.81
CA PHE A 357 -1.03 -1.46 -12.95
C PHE A 357 -1.65 -2.09 -14.19
N ALA A 358 -2.41 -1.30 -14.97
CA ALA A 358 -3.03 -1.79 -16.19
C ALA A 358 -2.87 -0.81 -17.34
N ASN A 359 -2.73 -1.33 -18.55
CA ASN A 359 -2.64 -0.55 -19.79
C ASN A 359 -3.39 -1.26 -20.93
N GLY A 360 -3.97 -0.48 -21.85
CA GLY A 360 -4.70 -0.98 -23.01
C GLY A 360 -6.22 -1.08 -22.82
N PRO A 361 -6.93 -1.91 -23.62
CA PRO A 361 -8.39 -1.98 -23.60
C PRO A 361 -8.93 -2.34 -22.22
N TRP A 362 -9.97 -1.64 -21.76
CA TRP A 362 -10.59 -1.83 -20.44
C TRP A 362 -9.69 -1.56 -19.22
N ALA A 363 -8.46 -1.05 -19.38
CA ALA A 363 -7.56 -0.75 -18.25
C ALA A 363 -8.16 0.21 -17.21
N HIS A 364 -9.08 1.09 -17.61
CA HIS A 364 -9.81 1.99 -16.72
C HIS A 364 -10.69 1.28 -15.68
N LEU A 365 -10.97 -0.02 -15.83
CA LEU A 365 -11.67 -0.83 -14.83
C LEU A 365 -10.75 -1.28 -13.69
N PHE A 366 -9.44 -1.03 -13.74
CA PHE A 366 -8.50 -1.27 -12.64
C PHE A 366 -8.28 0.01 -11.81
N THR A 367 -9.39 0.61 -11.36
CA THR A 367 -9.42 1.80 -10.51
C THR A 367 -10.16 1.51 -9.20
N GLY A 368 -9.82 2.22 -8.14
CA GLY A 368 -10.38 1.99 -6.81
C GLY A 368 -9.67 0.85 -6.06
N VAL A 369 -10.06 0.63 -4.80
CA VAL A 369 -9.65 -0.56 -4.05
C VAL A 369 -10.47 -1.76 -4.52
N THR A 370 -9.82 -2.90 -4.74
CA THR A 370 -10.48 -4.08 -5.31
C THR A 370 -10.00 -5.37 -4.67
N GLU A 371 -10.90 -6.34 -4.58
CA GLU A 371 -10.52 -7.71 -4.29
C GLU A 371 -9.84 -8.35 -5.50
N GLN A 372 -8.77 -9.13 -5.27
CA GLN A 372 -8.00 -9.79 -6.34
C GLN A 372 -8.84 -10.69 -7.24
N HIS A 373 -9.88 -11.31 -6.68
CA HIS A 373 -10.76 -12.20 -7.42
C HIS A 373 -11.52 -11.49 -8.56
N VAL A 374 -11.57 -10.16 -8.59
CA VAL A 374 -12.21 -9.39 -9.66
C VAL A 374 -11.33 -9.34 -10.93
N ILE A 375 -10.01 -9.50 -10.81
CA ILE A 375 -9.06 -9.35 -11.93
C ILE A 375 -9.41 -10.28 -13.11
N PRO A 376 -9.65 -11.59 -12.92
CA PRO A 376 -10.07 -12.51 -14.00
C PRO A 376 -11.34 -12.11 -14.74
N HIS A 377 -12.30 -11.50 -14.04
CA HIS A 377 -13.57 -11.11 -14.63
C HIS A 377 -13.43 -9.91 -15.56
N ILE A 378 -12.43 -9.06 -15.35
CA ILE A 378 -12.08 -7.96 -16.28
C ILE A 378 -11.25 -8.49 -17.46
N LEU A 379 -10.37 -9.48 -17.22
CA LEU A 379 -9.51 -10.05 -18.25
C LEU A 379 -10.25 -10.88 -19.31
N SER A 380 -11.46 -11.36 -19.03
CA SER A 380 -12.18 -12.31 -19.87
C SER A 380 -13.57 -11.80 -20.25
N GLU A 381 -13.80 -11.55 -21.54
CA GLU A 381 -15.09 -11.13 -22.09
C GLU A 381 -16.22 -12.12 -21.80
N HIS A 382 -15.90 -13.39 -21.54
CA HIS A 382 -16.86 -14.41 -21.12
C HIS A 382 -17.71 -13.99 -19.90
N TYR A 383 -17.20 -13.10 -19.05
CA TYR A 383 -17.93 -12.56 -17.90
C TYR A 383 -18.73 -11.28 -18.21
N HIS A 384 -18.53 -10.66 -19.38
CA HIS A 384 -19.23 -9.43 -19.79
C HIS A 384 -20.71 -9.65 -20.13
N ASP A 385 -21.09 -10.85 -20.60
CA ASP A 385 -22.46 -11.15 -21.05
C ASP A 385 -23.46 -11.44 -19.92
N TYR A 386 -23.02 -11.47 -18.64
CA TYR A 386 -23.83 -11.88 -17.48
C TYR A 386 -24.04 -10.79 -16.42
N ILE A 387 -24.23 -9.53 -16.83
CA ILE A 387 -24.53 -8.42 -15.90
C ILE A 387 -26.04 -8.39 -15.59
N GLY A 388 -26.44 -9.08 -14.50
CA GLY A 388 -27.81 -9.07 -13.96
C GLY A 388 -28.14 -7.87 -13.07
N LYS A 389 -29.40 -7.74 -12.66
CA LYS A 389 -29.84 -6.76 -11.65
C LYS A 389 -29.43 -7.20 -10.24
N ARG A 390 -29.04 -6.23 -9.40
CA ARG A 390 -28.66 -6.40 -8.00
C ARG A 390 -29.84 -6.92 -7.18
N ASP A 391 -29.61 -7.93 -6.35
CA ASP A 391 -30.54 -8.34 -5.29
C ASP A 391 -29.98 -7.87 -3.94
N GLU A 392 -30.52 -6.76 -3.45
CA GLU A 392 -30.09 -6.08 -2.22
C GLU A 392 -30.61 -6.74 -0.93
N THR A 393 -31.33 -7.87 -1.03
CA THR A 393 -32.04 -8.48 0.10
C THR A 393 -31.35 -9.69 0.75
N GLN A 394 -30.22 -10.16 0.20
CA GLN A 394 -29.49 -11.31 0.76
C GLN A 394 -28.58 -10.90 1.92
N ARG A 395 -28.81 -11.49 3.10
CA ARG A 395 -27.84 -11.51 4.20
C ARG A 395 -26.70 -12.45 3.81
N ILE A 396 -25.53 -11.89 3.49
CA ILE A 396 -24.30 -12.65 3.22
C ILE A 396 -23.82 -13.29 4.53
N SER A 397 -23.59 -14.61 4.51
CA SER A 397 -22.96 -15.38 5.57
C SER A 397 -21.51 -15.70 5.21
N ASN A 398 -20.62 -15.86 6.19
CA ASN A 398 -19.24 -16.32 5.94
C ASN A 398 -19.19 -17.71 5.26
N SER A 399 -20.25 -18.51 5.34
CA SER A 399 -20.37 -19.77 4.60
C SER A 399 -20.51 -19.58 3.09
N ASP A 400 -20.99 -18.42 2.64
CA ASP A 400 -21.19 -18.15 1.21
C ASP A 400 -19.83 -18.02 0.49
N GLU A 401 -18.78 -17.58 1.20
CA GLU A 401 -17.40 -17.51 0.70
C GLU A 401 -16.82 -18.88 0.28
N LEU A 402 -17.45 -19.99 0.70
CA LEU A 402 -17.05 -21.35 0.29
C LEU A 402 -17.45 -21.69 -1.15
N HIS A 403 -18.36 -20.92 -1.74
CA HIS A 403 -18.98 -21.21 -3.02
C HIS A 403 -18.55 -20.21 -4.10
N ALA A 404 -18.31 -20.70 -5.32
CA ALA A 404 -17.82 -19.87 -6.42
C ALA A 404 -18.83 -18.79 -6.82
N GLU A 405 -20.12 -19.08 -6.72
CA GLU A 405 -21.23 -18.20 -7.09
C GLU A 405 -21.21 -16.88 -6.31
N PHE A 406 -20.80 -16.91 -5.04
CA PHE A 406 -20.67 -15.72 -4.20
C PHE A 406 -19.66 -14.73 -4.79
N TRP A 407 -18.44 -15.20 -5.05
CA TRP A 407 -17.35 -14.40 -5.62
C TRP A 407 -17.66 -13.93 -7.04
N GLN A 408 -18.28 -14.78 -7.86
CA GLN A 408 -18.71 -14.40 -9.21
C GLN A 408 -19.77 -13.29 -9.18
N LYS A 409 -20.74 -13.35 -8.26
CA LYS A 409 -21.73 -12.28 -8.08
C LYS A 409 -21.06 -10.98 -7.63
N ASN A 410 -20.17 -11.06 -6.65
CA ASN A 410 -19.43 -9.90 -6.14
C ASN A 410 -18.61 -9.21 -7.24
N ALA A 411 -17.87 -9.97 -8.06
CA ALA A 411 -17.08 -9.41 -9.15
C ALA A 411 -17.95 -8.75 -10.22
N LYS A 412 -19.07 -9.37 -10.61
CA LYS A 412 -20.02 -8.78 -11.58
C LYS A 412 -20.62 -7.47 -11.09
N GLU A 413 -20.99 -7.40 -9.81
CA GLU A 413 -21.48 -6.16 -9.20
C GLU A 413 -20.39 -5.09 -9.19
N THR A 414 -19.16 -5.44 -8.81
CA THR A 414 -18.01 -4.51 -8.82
C THR A 414 -17.71 -3.97 -10.22
N ILE A 415 -17.71 -4.82 -11.24
CA ILE A 415 -17.48 -4.41 -12.64
C ILE A 415 -18.61 -3.49 -13.11
N LYS A 416 -19.87 -3.81 -12.78
CA LYS A 416 -21.01 -2.97 -13.12
C LYS A 416 -20.87 -1.58 -12.49
N GLU A 417 -20.56 -1.51 -11.20
CA GLU A 417 -20.33 -0.24 -10.50
C GLU A 417 -19.23 0.59 -11.19
N ARG A 418 -18.17 -0.05 -11.70
CA ARG A 418 -17.10 0.62 -12.44
C ARG A 418 -17.49 1.08 -13.84
N LEU A 419 -18.27 0.28 -14.57
CA LEU A 419 -18.82 0.66 -15.88
C LEU A 419 -19.76 1.87 -15.76
N ASP A 420 -20.44 1.99 -14.62
CA ASP A 420 -21.33 3.10 -14.30
C ASP A 420 -20.57 4.35 -13.79
N ILE A 421 -19.23 4.32 -13.66
CA ILE A 421 -18.45 5.51 -13.26
C ILE A 421 -18.42 6.53 -14.40
N HIS A 422 -19.01 7.70 -14.15
CA HIS A 422 -18.98 8.82 -15.08
C HIS A 422 -17.83 9.76 -14.74
N ARG A 423 -17.04 10.16 -15.75
CA ARG A 423 -16.00 11.18 -15.55
C ARG A 423 -16.64 12.53 -15.34
N ASN A 424 -16.79 12.94 -14.07
CA ASN A 424 -17.21 14.29 -13.73
C ASN A 424 -16.11 15.29 -14.15
N LYS A 425 -16.43 16.19 -15.09
CA LYS A 425 -15.55 17.24 -15.60
C LYS A 425 -16.03 18.65 -15.24
N ASN A 426 -16.97 18.76 -14.30
CA ASN A 426 -17.42 20.04 -13.78
C ASN A 426 -16.25 20.80 -13.15
N THR A 427 -16.41 22.10 -12.95
CA THR A 427 -15.49 22.84 -12.07
C THR A 427 -15.80 22.49 -10.62
N ALA A 428 -14.79 22.06 -9.86
CA ALA A 428 -14.89 21.88 -8.42
C ALA A 428 -15.11 23.26 -7.75
N LYS A 429 -16.35 23.52 -7.35
CA LYS A 429 -16.69 24.67 -6.53
C LYS A 429 -16.01 24.53 -5.16
N ASN A 430 -16.04 23.34 -4.59
CA ASN A 430 -15.42 23.05 -3.30
C ASN A 430 -14.32 22.01 -3.45
N VAL A 431 -13.25 22.14 -2.66
CA VAL A 431 -12.17 21.16 -2.59
C VAL A 431 -11.93 20.83 -1.12
N ILE A 432 -11.90 19.55 -0.78
CA ILE A 432 -11.53 19.06 0.55
C ILE A 432 -10.37 18.08 0.40
N LEU A 433 -9.24 18.41 1.05
CA LEU A 433 -8.11 17.50 1.18
C LEU A 433 -8.10 16.93 2.60
N PHE A 434 -8.27 15.62 2.71
CA PHE A 434 -8.03 14.87 3.93
C PHE A 434 -6.63 14.25 3.90
N LEU A 435 -5.91 14.41 5.00
CA LEU A 435 -4.55 13.91 5.18
C LEU A 435 -4.50 13.05 6.45
N GLY A 436 -4.23 11.76 6.31
CA GLY A 436 -3.86 10.92 7.46
C GLY A 436 -2.36 10.96 7.63
N ASP A 437 -1.84 11.74 8.57
CA ASP A 437 -0.38 11.90 8.78
C ASP A 437 0.24 10.54 9.15
N GLY A 438 1.16 10.03 8.34
CA GLY A 438 1.74 8.69 8.53
C GLY A 438 0.81 7.51 8.18
N MET A 439 -0.28 7.70 7.43
CA MET A 439 -1.23 6.63 7.08
C MET A 439 -0.72 5.76 5.91
N SER A 440 0.18 4.81 6.20
CA SER A 440 0.73 3.86 5.22
C SER A 440 -0.34 2.91 4.64
N ILE A 441 -0.01 2.24 3.53
CA ILE A 441 -0.86 1.17 2.97
C ILE A 441 -1.10 0.06 4.00
N THR A 442 -0.09 -0.31 4.78
CA THR A 442 -0.26 -1.25 5.90
C THR A 442 -1.22 -0.70 6.96
N THR A 443 -1.16 0.60 7.29
CA THR A 443 -2.10 1.24 8.24
C THR A 443 -3.55 1.16 7.76
N LEU A 444 -3.81 1.33 6.45
CA LEU A 444 -5.14 1.14 5.86
C LEU A 444 -5.65 -0.29 6.06
N ALA A 445 -4.84 -1.29 5.68
CA ALA A 445 -5.20 -2.70 5.80
C ALA A 445 -5.47 -3.12 7.25
N ALA A 446 -4.65 -2.64 8.20
CA ALA A 446 -4.86 -2.90 9.61
C ALA A 446 -6.10 -2.17 10.16
N ALA A 447 -6.32 -0.90 9.78
CA ALA A 447 -7.44 -0.10 10.28
C ALA A 447 -8.79 -0.61 9.78
N ARG A 448 -8.91 -1.00 8.50
CA ARG A 448 -10.15 -1.60 7.97
C ARG A 448 -10.46 -2.95 8.62
N THR A 449 -9.43 -3.76 8.88
CA THR A 449 -9.57 -5.03 9.59
C THR A 449 -10.07 -4.80 11.00
N HIS A 450 -9.46 -3.85 11.72
CA HIS A 450 -9.89 -3.44 13.06
C HIS A 450 -11.33 -2.90 13.08
N LEU A 451 -11.70 -2.10 12.08
CA LEU A 451 -13.05 -1.58 11.92
C LEU A 451 -14.08 -2.70 11.71
N GLY A 452 -13.79 -3.67 10.85
CA GLY A 452 -14.67 -4.82 10.63
C GLY A 452 -14.81 -5.68 11.89
N GLN A 453 -13.71 -5.92 12.62
CA GLN A 453 -13.71 -6.65 13.89
C GLN A 453 -14.54 -5.95 14.98
N ARG A 454 -14.45 -4.62 15.09
CA ARG A 454 -15.31 -3.82 15.97
C ARG A 454 -16.80 -3.90 15.61
N ASN A 455 -17.11 -4.27 14.37
CA ASN A 455 -18.47 -4.47 13.85
C ASN A 455 -18.87 -5.96 13.78
N ASN A 456 -18.21 -6.84 14.53
CA ASN A 456 -18.47 -8.28 14.60
C ASN A 456 -18.35 -9.02 13.25
N LYS A 457 -17.46 -8.54 12.36
CA LYS A 457 -17.05 -9.26 11.15
C LYS A 457 -15.63 -9.82 11.28
N THR A 458 -15.18 -10.57 10.28
CA THR A 458 -13.79 -11.06 10.19
C THR A 458 -12.78 -9.91 10.09
N GLY A 459 -13.09 -8.90 9.28
CA GLY A 459 -12.32 -7.66 9.23
C GLY A 459 -11.85 -7.31 7.84
N GLU A 460 -11.14 -8.23 7.19
CA GLU A 460 -10.37 -8.01 5.96
C GLU A 460 -11.23 -7.61 4.77
N GLU A 461 -12.50 -8.01 4.74
CA GLU A 461 -13.52 -7.67 3.73
C GLU A 461 -14.16 -6.28 3.93
N THR A 462 -13.78 -5.57 5.00
CA THR A 462 -14.31 -4.24 5.32
C THR A 462 -13.57 -3.17 4.54
N PHE A 463 -14.30 -2.13 4.13
CA PHE A 463 -13.73 -0.93 3.50
C PHE A 463 -13.84 0.27 4.45
N LEU A 464 -12.80 1.08 4.52
CA LEU A 464 -12.89 2.47 4.97
C LEU A 464 -13.72 3.28 3.96
N SER A 465 -14.25 4.42 4.40
CA SER A 465 -15.20 5.25 3.65
C SER A 465 -14.62 5.74 2.33
N PHE A 466 -13.33 6.09 2.33
CA PHE A 466 -12.61 6.59 1.17
C PHE A 466 -12.03 5.48 0.28
N GLU A 467 -11.91 4.24 0.76
CA GLU A 467 -11.54 3.09 -0.08
C GLU A 467 -12.65 2.76 -1.11
N LYS A 468 -13.87 3.28 -0.90
CA LYS A 468 -15.00 3.21 -1.85
C LYS A 468 -15.00 4.32 -2.90
N PHE A 469 -14.03 5.23 -2.87
CA PHE A 469 -13.96 6.28 -3.89
C PHE A 469 -13.58 5.66 -5.25
N PRO A 470 -14.13 6.19 -6.36
CA PRO A 470 -13.99 5.56 -7.68
C PRO A 470 -12.56 5.60 -8.23
N PHE A 471 -11.72 6.53 -7.77
CA PHE A 471 -10.37 6.72 -8.28
C PHE A 471 -9.32 6.62 -7.19
N THR A 472 -8.28 5.82 -7.48
CA THR A 472 -7.13 5.62 -6.60
C THR A 472 -5.82 5.66 -7.36
N GLY A 473 -4.77 6.11 -6.66
CA GLY A 473 -3.40 6.12 -7.16
C GLY A 473 -2.38 6.01 -6.03
N LEU A 474 -1.11 6.01 -6.38
CA LEU A 474 0.02 6.01 -5.46
C LEU A 474 0.78 7.34 -5.54
N SER A 475 1.30 7.80 -4.41
CA SER A 475 2.05 9.05 -4.26
C SER A 475 3.48 8.77 -3.78
N LYS A 476 4.48 9.22 -4.55
CA LYS A 476 5.90 9.14 -4.17
C LYS A 476 6.30 10.29 -3.25
N THR A 477 6.70 9.96 -2.02
CA THR A 477 6.73 10.91 -0.89
C THR A 477 8.07 11.60 -0.66
N TYR A 478 9.20 11.04 -1.11
CA TYR A 478 10.57 11.54 -0.87
C TYR A 478 10.73 13.08 -0.89
N CYS A 479 11.50 13.65 0.05
CA CYS A 479 11.92 15.07 0.02
C CYS A 479 13.00 15.29 -1.06
N VAL A 480 13.31 16.55 -1.38
CA VAL A 480 14.40 16.84 -2.34
C VAL A 480 15.76 16.30 -1.86
N ASP A 481 15.99 16.24 -0.55
CA ASP A 481 17.24 15.85 0.11
C ASP A 481 17.15 14.53 0.92
N ARG A 482 15.97 13.93 1.07
CA ARG A 482 15.74 12.66 1.80
C ARG A 482 14.97 11.63 0.99
N GLN A 483 15.25 10.35 1.21
CA GLN A 483 14.44 9.27 0.62
C GLN A 483 13.15 9.04 1.40
N VAL A 484 13.24 9.11 2.73
CA VAL A 484 12.09 9.05 3.64
C VAL A 484 11.73 10.47 4.03
N ALA A 485 10.50 10.88 3.74
CA ALA A 485 10.05 12.25 3.97
C ALA A 485 9.69 12.52 5.43
N ASP A 486 9.80 13.79 5.84
CA ASP A 486 9.14 14.30 7.04
C ASP A 486 7.85 15.06 6.67
N SER A 487 6.98 15.33 7.66
CA SER A 487 5.70 16.01 7.45
C SER A 487 5.82 17.44 6.90
N ALA A 488 6.97 18.13 7.07
CA ALA A 488 7.15 19.49 6.60
C ALA A 488 7.46 19.57 5.10
N CYS A 489 8.43 18.78 4.63
CA CYS A 489 8.78 18.79 3.22
C CYS A 489 7.60 18.28 2.36
N SER A 490 6.85 17.30 2.88
CA SER A 490 5.69 16.71 2.24
C SER A 490 4.51 17.70 2.22
N SER A 491 4.27 18.48 3.29
CA SER A 491 3.21 19.51 3.29
C SER A 491 3.44 20.58 2.25
N THR A 492 4.69 20.96 2.00
CA THR A 492 5.03 21.83 0.86
C THR A 492 4.68 21.18 -0.48
N ALA A 493 4.89 19.87 -0.61
CA ALA A 493 4.52 19.14 -1.82
C ALA A 493 2.99 19.06 -2.00
N TYR A 494 2.24 18.49 -1.06
CA TYR A 494 0.81 18.21 -1.25
C TYR A 494 -0.11 19.43 -1.07
N LEU A 495 0.37 20.55 -0.49
CA LEU A 495 -0.38 21.81 -0.43
C LEU A 495 0.15 22.88 -1.39
N GLY A 496 1.47 22.93 -1.61
CA GLY A 496 2.15 23.98 -2.38
C GLY A 496 2.55 23.59 -3.80
N GLY A 497 2.54 22.31 -4.13
CA GLY A 497 2.85 21.83 -5.49
C GLY A 497 4.33 21.86 -5.84
N VAL A 498 5.21 21.94 -4.84
CA VAL A 498 6.67 21.94 -4.98
C VAL A 498 7.28 21.05 -3.90
N LYS A 499 8.20 20.14 -4.26
CA LYS A 499 8.95 19.38 -3.25
C LYS A 499 9.99 20.27 -2.55
N ALA A 500 10.15 20.09 -1.24
CA ALA A 500 11.07 20.86 -0.41
C ALA A 500 12.10 19.96 0.29
N ASN A 501 12.96 20.57 1.11
CA ASN A 501 13.91 19.86 1.96
C ASN A 501 13.26 19.43 3.28
N GLU A 502 13.80 18.38 3.90
CA GLU A 502 13.40 17.94 5.24
C GLU A 502 13.34 19.10 6.25
N GLY A 503 12.27 19.13 7.04
CA GLY A 503 12.09 20.11 8.11
C GLY A 503 11.71 21.52 7.65
N THR A 504 11.59 21.77 6.34
CA THR A 504 11.17 23.07 5.78
C THR A 504 9.71 23.00 5.30
N ALA A 505 8.92 24.06 5.52
CA ALA A 505 7.51 24.10 5.11
C ALA A 505 7.17 25.40 4.34
N GLY A 506 6.44 25.26 3.23
CA GLY A 506 6.00 26.39 2.40
C GLY A 506 7.12 27.12 1.67
N VAL A 507 8.32 26.55 1.59
CA VAL A 507 9.48 27.14 0.91
C VAL A 507 10.11 26.18 -0.09
N THR A 508 10.77 26.69 -1.11
CA THR A 508 11.50 25.85 -2.07
C THR A 508 12.71 25.19 -1.42
N ALA A 509 13.22 24.12 -2.04
CA ALA A 509 14.46 23.44 -1.63
C ALA A 509 15.74 24.31 -1.71
N SER A 510 15.64 25.57 -2.18
CA SER A 510 16.74 26.54 -2.07
C SER A 510 16.95 27.02 -0.62
N VAL A 511 15.93 26.87 0.24
CA VAL A 511 16.03 27.18 1.68
C VAL A 511 16.59 25.97 2.40
N LYS A 512 17.70 26.18 3.11
CA LYS A 512 18.29 25.16 3.98
C LYS A 512 17.59 25.17 5.35
N LEU A 513 17.61 24.03 6.03
CA LEU A 513 17.11 23.91 7.39
C LEU A 513 17.69 25.01 8.29
N SER A 514 16.82 25.71 9.02
CA SER A 514 17.14 26.82 9.93
C SER A 514 17.81 28.06 9.29
N ASP A 515 17.70 28.24 7.98
CA ASP A 515 18.11 29.48 7.27
C ASP A 515 17.01 30.55 7.28
N CYS A 516 17.01 31.33 8.36
CA CYS A 516 16.10 32.45 8.58
C CYS A 516 16.12 33.50 7.47
N VAL A 517 17.29 33.81 6.90
CA VAL A 517 17.40 34.85 5.88
C VAL A 517 16.78 34.36 4.58
N ALA A 518 17.07 33.11 4.20
CA ALA A 518 16.55 32.51 2.98
C ALA A 518 15.02 32.32 3.02
N MET A 519 14.43 31.94 4.16
CA MET A 519 12.96 31.80 4.25
C MET A 519 12.23 33.12 4.12
N ASN A 520 12.85 34.27 4.41
CA ASN A 520 12.20 35.57 4.26
C ASN A 520 12.22 36.09 2.82
N ASN A 521 13.02 35.49 1.93
CA ASN A 521 13.07 35.89 0.54
C ASN A 521 11.81 35.40 -0.19
N PRO A 522 10.94 36.29 -0.71
CA PRO A 522 9.69 35.87 -1.36
C PRO A 522 9.87 34.99 -2.60
N VAL A 523 11.05 35.01 -3.24
CA VAL A 523 11.38 34.11 -4.37
C VAL A 523 11.38 32.64 -3.93
N ASN A 524 11.62 32.39 -2.64
CA ASN A 524 11.61 31.05 -2.07
C ASN A 524 10.23 30.62 -1.54
N HIS A 525 9.22 31.50 -1.54
CA HIS A 525 7.89 31.18 -1.00
C HIS A 525 7.10 30.34 -2.01
N VAL A 526 6.48 29.26 -1.51
CA VAL A 526 5.61 28.39 -2.29
C VAL A 526 4.15 28.73 -1.98
N ASN A 527 3.38 29.06 -3.01
CA ASN A 527 1.96 29.39 -2.86
C ASN A 527 1.12 28.12 -2.66
N SER A 528 0.45 28.01 -1.51
CA SER A 528 -0.44 26.89 -1.23
C SER A 528 -1.75 26.96 -2.02
N VAL A 529 -2.41 25.81 -2.24
CA VAL A 529 -3.76 25.74 -2.81
C VAL A 529 -4.78 26.53 -1.97
N ALA A 530 -4.56 26.68 -0.66
CA ALA A 530 -5.36 27.55 0.19
C ALA A 530 -5.19 29.03 -0.20
N TYR A 531 -3.95 29.49 -0.37
CA TYR A 531 -3.68 30.86 -0.85
C TYR A 531 -4.27 31.11 -2.24
N LEU A 532 -4.08 30.17 -3.17
CA LEU A 532 -4.65 30.26 -4.53
C LEU A 532 -6.19 30.32 -4.50
N SER A 533 -6.81 29.55 -3.61
CA SER A 533 -8.26 29.57 -3.40
C SER A 533 -8.75 30.91 -2.84
N GLN A 534 -8.00 31.53 -1.93
CA GLN A 534 -8.31 32.88 -1.43
C GLN A 534 -8.21 33.94 -2.53
N LEU A 535 -7.23 33.85 -3.43
CA LEU A 535 -7.13 34.75 -4.58
C LEU A 535 -8.34 34.63 -5.51
N ALA A 536 -8.89 33.42 -5.66
CA ALA A 536 -10.13 33.17 -6.39
C ALA A 536 -11.42 33.56 -5.62
N GLY A 537 -11.29 34.14 -4.43
CA GLY A 537 -12.41 34.56 -3.58
C GLY A 537 -13.17 33.41 -2.91
N LYS A 538 -12.59 32.20 -2.87
CA LYS A 538 -13.13 31.06 -2.12
C LYS A 538 -12.86 31.25 -0.63
N ARG A 539 -13.72 30.67 0.22
CA ARG A 539 -13.44 30.55 1.65
C ARG A 539 -12.39 29.48 1.89
N THR A 540 -11.63 29.57 2.97
CA THR A 540 -10.56 28.60 3.27
C THR A 540 -10.52 28.23 4.74
N GLY A 541 -10.19 26.97 5.06
CA GLY A 541 -9.99 26.55 6.44
C GLY A 541 -9.04 25.38 6.61
N ILE A 542 -8.57 25.23 7.85
CA ILE A 542 -7.75 24.12 8.32
C ILE A 542 -8.41 23.47 9.54
N VAL A 543 -8.41 22.15 9.58
CA VAL A 543 -8.92 21.32 10.70
C VAL A 543 -7.90 20.23 10.97
N THR A 544 -7.45 20.09 12.21
CA THR A 544 -6.46 19.06 12.58
C THR A 544 -6.66 18.55 14.00
N THR A 545 -6.20 17.33 14.28
CA THR A 545 -6.00 16.83 15.66
C THR A 545 -4.63 17.17 16.25
N THR A 546 -3.75 17.84 15.50
CA THR A 546 -2.44 18.31 15.96
C THR A 546 -2.53 19.77 16.46
N ARG A 547 -1.37 20.41 16.63
CA ARG A 547 -1.33 21.86 16.86
C ARG A 547 -1.59 22.53 15.50
N VAL A 548 -2.34 23.61 15.46
CA VAL A 548 -2.58 24.33 14.18
C VAL A 548 -1.30 24.92 13.57
N THR A 549 -0.22 24.96 14.35
CA THR A 549 1.15 25.35 13.98
C THR A 549 2.06 24.19 13.59
N HIS A 550 1.58 22.93 13.67
CA HIS A 550 2.34 21.75 13.25
C HIS A 550 2.69 21.80 11.75
N ALA A 551 3.66 20.98 11.33
CA ALA A 551 4.20 20.95 9.98
C ALA A 551 3.12 20.80 8.88
N SER A 552 2.23 19.83 9.03
CA SER A 552 1.16 19.53 8.07
C SER A 552 0.18 20.71 7.84
N PRO A 553 -0.47 21.30 8.87
CA PRO A 553 -1.34 22.45 8.67
C PRO A 553 -0.55 23.72 8.29
N SER A 554 0.69 23.86 8.75
CA SER A 554 1.53 25.04 8.43
C SER A 554 1.80 25.17 6.93
N GLY A 555 1.92 24.06 6.19
CA GLY A 555 2.10 24.09 4.73
C GLY A 555 0.96 24.79 3.97
N ALA A 556 -0.20 24.99 4.61
CA ALA A 556 -1.31 25.73 4.01
C ALA A 556 -1.12 27.26 4.08
N TYR A 557 -0.29 27.79 5.00
CA TYR A 557 -0.25 29.24 5.26
C TYR A 557 1.12 29.83 5.60
N ALA A 558 2.07 29.03 6.09
CA ALA A 558 3.37 29.49 6.56
C ALA A 558 4.47 29.25 5.53
N HIS A 559 5.54 30.01 5.67
CA HIS A 559 6.82 29.83 4.99
C HIS A 559 7.90 29.79 6.07
N THR A 560 8.50 28.63 6.34
CA THR A 560 9.49 28.47 7.40
C THR A 560 10.67 27.60 6.97
N ALA A 561 11.88 28.00 7.38
CA ALA A 561 13.09 27.20 7.22
C ALA A 561 13.20 26.09 8.28
N ASN A 562 12.36 26.09 9.31
CA ASN A 562 12.32 25.04 10.32
C ASN A 562 10.90 24.86 10.85
N ARG A 563 10.38 23.63 10.74
CA ARG A 563 9.07 23.23 11.23
C ARG A 563 8.90 23.39 12.74
N ASP A 564 9.99 23.36 13.50
CA ASP A 564 9.95 23.47 14.96
C ASP A 564 9.76 24.93 15.43
N TRP A 565 9.85 25.92 14.55
CA TRP A 565 9.62 27.34 14.86
C TRP A 565 8.13 27.69 15.00
N GLU A 566 7.41 26.94 15.84
CA GLU A 566 5.97 27.11 16.06
C GLU A 566 5.65 28.40 16.81
N SER A 567 6.53 28.82 17.73
CA SER A 567 6.51 30.08 18.47
C SER A 567 7.86 30.80 18.43
N ASP A 568 7.89 32.05 18.88
CA ASP A 568 9.12 32.84 19.02
C ASP A 568 10.12 32.19 20.01
N ALA A 569 9.60 31.49 21.01
CA ALA A 569 10.43 30.79 21.99
C ALA A 569 11.24 29.65 21.35
N ASP A 570 10.71 28.99 20.32
CA ASP A 570 11.41 27.90 19.62
C ASP A 570 12.58 28.44 18.78
N ILE A 571 12.40 29.62 18.19
CA ILE A 571 13.44 30.33 17.44
C ILE A 571 14.57 30.78 18.39
N ASP A 572 14.21 31.33 19.54
CA ASP A 572 15.16 31.71 20.59
C ASP A 572 15.98 30.50 21.08
N LEU A 573 15.34 29.34 21.26
CA LEU A 573 15.98 28.10 21.71
C LEU A 573 17.06 27.61 20.72
N GLU A 574 16.90 27.87 19.43
CA GLU A 574 17.92 27.57 18.41
C GLU A 574 18.98 28.68 18.24
N GLY A 575 18.94 29.72 19.07
CA GLY A 575 19.88 30.85 19.00
C GLY A 575 19.69 31.73 17.76
N LYS A 576 18.49 31.73 17.18
CA LYS A 576 18.09 32.60 16.06
C LYS A 576 17.35 33.83 16.61
N ASP A 577 17.21 34.88 15.81
CA ASP A 577 16.52 36.11 16.21
C ASP A 577 15.04 36.06 15.77
N PRO A 578 14.06 35.96 16.68
CA PRO A 578 12.63 35.95 16.34
C PRO A 578 12.14 37.25 15.68
N LYS A 579 12.94 38.32 15.70
CA LYS A 579 12.65 39.54 14.94
C LYS A 579 13.04 39.40 13.47
N GLN A 580 13.93 38.48 13.15
CA GLN A 580 14.33 38.18 11.77
C GLN A 580 13.45 37.07 11.18
N CYS A 581 13.05 36.06 11.95
CA CYS A 581 12.21 34.97 11.46
C CYS A 581 10.86 35.01 12.16
N MET A 582 9.79 35.20 11.42
CA MET A 582 8.44 35.14 11.97
C MET A 582 8.05 33.70 12.26
N ASP A 583 7.72 33.38 13.52
CA ASP A 583 7.24 32.04 13.91
C ASP A 583 5.90 31.67 13.26
N ILE A 584 5.62 30.37 13.19
CA ILE A 584 4.44 29.84 12.50
C ILE A 584 3.14 30.38 13.13
N ALA A 585 3.04 30.51 14.45
CA ALA A 585 1.85 31.08 15.09
C ALA A 585 1.62 32.55 14.68
N GLN A 586 2.67 33.36 14.62
CA GLN A 586 2.59 34.72 14.07
C GLN A 586 2.16 34.71 12.59
N GLN A 587 2.72 33.82 11.76
CA GLN A 587 2.32 33.69 10.36
C GLN A 587 0.86 33.26 10.19
N LEU A 588 0.31 32.46 11.11
CA LEU A 588 -1.11 32.11 11.10
C LEU A 588 -2.01 33.33 11.33
N ILE A 589 -1.62 34.22 12.25
CA ILE A 589 -2.45 35.38 12.61
C ILE A 589 -2.25 36.56 11.65
N TYR A 590 -1.01 36.82 11.23
CA TYR A 590 -0.61 38.02 10.48
C TYR A 590 -0.21 37.74 9.03
N GLY A 591 0.14 36.49 8.69
CA GLY A 591 0.56 36.12 7.35
C GLY A 591 -0.54 36.33 6.30
N LYS A 592 -0.16 36.49 5.04
CA LYS A 592 -1.08 36.80 3.92
C LYS A 592 -2.21 35.78 3.80
N THR A 593 -1.88 34.50 3.99
CA THR A 593 -2.83 33.39 3.90
C THR A 593 -3.54 33.13 5.22
N GLY A 594 -2.78 33.03 6.32
CA GLY A 594 -3.30 32.70 7.65
C GLY A 594 -4.38 33.66 8.13
N GLN A 595 -4.15 34.97 8.00
CA GLN A 595 -5.09 35.99 8.47
C GLN A 595 -6.47 35.94 7.79
N LYS A 596 -6.56 35.27 6.62
CA LYS A 596 -7.77 35.14 5.80
C LYS A 596 -8.45 33.78 5.93
N LEU A 597 -7.90 32.85 6.70
CA LEU A 597 -8.56 31.57 6.98
C LEU A 597 -9.87 31.82 7.75
N ASN A 598 -10.97 31.32 7.22
CA ASN A 598 -12.31 31.41 7.82
C ASN A 598 -12.49 30.43 8.99
N VAL A 599 -11.83 29.27 8.92
CA VAL A 599 -11.93 28.22 9.95
C VAL A 599 -10.52 27.74 10.29
N ILE A 600 -10.18 27.78 11.56
CA ILE A 600 -8.94 27.21 12.12
C ILE A 600 -9.36 26.35 13.32
N PHE A 601 -9.24 25.03 13.21
CA PHE A 601 -9.59 24.09 14.27
C PHE A 601 -8.42 23.14 14.58
N GLY A 602 -8.05 23.04 15.85
CA GLY A 602 -7.04 22.07 16.33
C GLY A 602 -6.61 22.37 17.76
N GLY A 603 -5.41 21.95 18.13
CA GLY A 603 -4.77 22.29 19.41
C GLY A 603 -3.70 23.39 19.27
N GLY A 604 -2.83 23.50 20.27
CA GLY A 604 -1.63 24.34 20.24
C GLY A 604 -1.77 25.71 20.88
N ARG A 605 -2.69 25.90 21.84
CA ARG A 605 -2.90 27.22 22.50
C ARG A 605 -1.63 27.81 23.08
N TYR A 606 -0.72 27.00 23.64
CA TYR A 606 0.46 27.55 24.30
C TYR A 606 1.36 28.36 23.35
N ASN A 607 1.36 28.06 22.04
CA ASN A 607 2.12 28.78 21.02
C ASN A 607 1.61 30.21 20.79
N PHE A 608 0.40 30.52 21.24
CA PHE A 608 -0.29 31.80 21.03
C PHE A 608 -0.32 32.67 22.29
N LEU A 609 0.17 32.17 23.42
CA LEU A 609 0.04 32.81 24.73
C LEU A 609 1.42 33.12 25.33
N PRO A 610 1.57 34.26 26.02
CA PRO A 610 2.80 34.57 26.75
C PRO A 610 2.88 33.76 28.05
N LYS A 611 4.09 33.63 28.59
CA LYS A 611 4.40 32.79 29.77
C LYS A 611 3.61 33.12 31.03
N ASP A 612 3.13 34.36 31.17
CA ASP A 612 2.35 34.84 32.30
C ASP A 612 0.84 34.59 32.16
N VAL A 613 0.38 34.04 31.02
CA VAL A 613 -1.02 33.68 30.78
C VAL A 613 -1.19 32.16 30.86
N ILE A 614 -2.08 31.73 31.75
CA ILE A 614 -2.49 30.32 31.90
C ILE A 614 -3.71 30.05 31.00
N ASP A 615 -3.65 28.98 30.22
CA ASP A 615 -4.73 28.57 29.32
C ASP A 615 -5.82 27.75 30.01
N GLU A 616 -6.86 27.38 29.25
CA GLU A 616 -8.01 26.66 29.81
C GLU A 616 -7.72 25.20 30.19
N ASP A 617 -6.53 24.64 29.89
CA ASP A 617 -6.06 23.34 30.39
C ASP A 617 -5.11 23.50 31.60
N ASN A 618 -4.98 24.70 32.16
CA ASN A 618 -4.06 25.07 33.25
C ASN A 618 -2.56 24.99 32.88
N ASN A 619 -2.20 25.23 31.61
CA ASN A 619 -0.81 25.32 31.19
C ASN A 619 -0.42 26.77 30.89
N PRO A 620 0.80 27.22 31.24
CA PRO A 620 1.29 28.52 30.80
C PRO A 620 1.52 28.54 29.29
N GLY A 621 1.33 29.70 28.68
CA GLY A 621 1.86 29.97 27.35
C GLY A 621 3.38 29.85 27.30
N ILE A 622 3.95 29.77 26.09
CA ILE A 622 5.41 29.65 25.94
C ILE A 622 6.07 30.88 25.34
N ARG A 623 5.31 31.83 24.78
CA ARG A 623 5.88 32.97 24.05
C ARG A 623 6.76 33.86 24.93
N ASN A 624 7.92 34.26 24.41
CA ASN A 624 8.90 35.13 25.07
C ASN A 624 8.66 36.62 24.78
N ASP A 625 7.94 36.93 23.71
CA ASP A 625 7.66 38.28 23.23
C ASP A 625 6.51 39.01 23.96
N SER A 626 5.96 38.40 25.01
CA SER A 626 4.82 38.91 25.80
C SER A 626 3.52 39.12 24.98
N ARG A 627 3.41 38.55 23.78
CA ARG A 627 2.24 38.72 22.91
C ARG A 627 1.18 37.67 23.16
N ASN A 628 -0.08 38.10 23.12
CA ASN A 628 -1.24 37.21 23.16
C ASN A 628 -1.89 37.20 21.78
N LEU A 629 -1.47 36.25 20.95
CA LEU A 629 -1.89 36.14 19.56
C LEU A 629 -3.39 35.80 19.42
N ILE A 630 -3.99 35.16 20.43
CA ILE A 630 -5.44 34.91 20.46
C ILE A 630 -6.21 36.22 20.59
N LYS A 631 -5.75 37.12 21.47
CA LYS A 631 -6.33 38.45 21.65
C LYS A 631 -6.13 39.29 20.38
N GLU A 632 -4.91 39.30 19.84
CA GLU A 632 -4.59 40.01 18.61
C GLU A 632 -5.44 39.53 17.41
N TRP A 633 -5.69 38.22 17.29
CA TRP A 633 -6.59 37.69 16.25
C TRP A 633 -8.03 38.22 16.38
N LYS A 634 -8.56 38.33 17.61
CA LYS A 634 -9.90 38.89 17.86
C LYS A 634 -9.96 40.36 17.45
N GLU A 635 -8.93 41.13 17.79
CA GLU A 635 -8.80 42.54 17.42
C GLU A 635 -8.74 42.72 15.90
N LEU A 636 -7.92 41.92 15.20
CA LEU A 636 -7.86 41.92 13.72
C LEU A 636 -9.19 41.55 13.05
N LYS A 637 -10.13 40.95 13.78
CA LYS A 637 -11.41 40.47 13.28
C LYS A 637 -12.61 41.24 13.84
N GLU A 638 -12.39 42.34 14.58
CA GLU A 638 -13.43 43.11 15.28
C GLU A 638 -14.60 43.53 14.38
N ASN A 639 -14.33 43.82 13.11
CA ASN A 639 -15.31 44.26 12.11
C ASN A 639 -15.96 43.09 11.34
N THR A 640 -15.80 41.85 11.80
CA THR A 640 -16.34 40.63 11.19
C THR A 640 -17.11 39.80 12.21
N LYS A 641 -17.95 38.87 11.75
CA LYS A 641 -18.63 37.92 12.64
C LYS A 641 -17.69 36.81 13.08
N HIS A 642 -16.79 37.11 14.01
CA HIS A 642 -15.76 36.19 14.48
C HIS A 642 -16.06 35.56 15.85
N LYS A 643 -15.51 34.36 16.09
CA LYS A 643 -15.56 33.69 17.39
C LYS A 643 -14.26 32.95 17.70
N TYR A 644 -13.83 33.01 18.96
CA TYR A 644 -12.85 32.10 19.52
C TYR A 644 -13.58 31.03 20.34
N VAL A 645 -13.22 29.77 20.17
CA VAL A 645 -13.77 28.64 20.91
C VAL A 645 -12.65 27.72 21.38
N HIS A 646 -12.86 27.00 22.47
CA HIS A 646 -11.82 26.16 23.07
C HIS A 646 -12.36 24.83 23.62
N ASP A 647 -13.63 24.53 23.40
CA ASP A 647 -14.28 23.30 23.82
C ASP A 647 -15.41 22.89 22.85
N LEU A 648 -15.94 21.68 23.07
CA LEU A 648 -17.01 21.09 22.28
C LEU A 648 -18.31 21.90 22.36
N LYS A 649 -18.58 22.50 23.52
CA LYS A 649 -19.77 23.33 23.70
C LYS A 649 -19.67 24.58 22.81
N GLY A 650 -18.55 25.30 22.89
CA GLY A 650 -18.26 26.46 22.05
C GLY A 650 -18.34 26.12 20.57
N LEU A 651 -17.78 24.98 20.14
CA LEU A 651 -17.90 24.49 18.76
C LEU A 651 -19.37 24.29 18.34
N LYS A 652 -20.18 23.67 19.21
CA LYS A 652 -21.62 23.41 18.96
C LYS A 652 -22.43 24.70 18.93
N ASP A 653 -22.08 25.67 19.78
CA ASP A 653 -22.76 26.96 19.93
C ASP A 653 -22.41 27.97 18.82
N LEU A 654 -21.44 27.65 17.95
CA LEU A 654 -21.12 28.50 16.79
C LEU A 654 -22.36 28.75 15.93
N SER A 655 -22.71 30.02 15.80
CA SER A 655 -23.85 30.44 15.00
C SER A 655 -23.58 30.17 13.53
N LYS A 656 -24.66 29.91 12.78
CA LYS A 656 -24.54 29.70 11.34
C LYS A 656 -23.88 30.90 10.66
N ASP A 657 -24.14 32.13 11.08
CA ASP A 657 -23.59 33.35 10.45
C ASP A 657 -22.13 33.68 10.83
N THR A 658 -21.43 32.80 11.56
CA THR A 658 -19.98 32.93 11.80
C THR A 658 -19.20 33.03 10.48
N GLU A 659 -18.32 34.02 10.38
CA GLU A 659 -17.45 34.27 9.22
C GLU A 659 -16.01 33.82 9.45
N TYR A 660 -15.52 33.99 10.68
CA TYR A 660 -14.17 33.62 11.10
C TYR A 660 -14.22 32.90 12.44
N VAL A 661 -13.53 31.77 12.55
CA VAL A 661 -13.43 31.05 13.81
C VAL A 661 -12.01 30.54 14.06
N LEU A 662 -11.54 30.81 15.27
CA LEU A 662 -10.31 30.23 15.82
C LEU A 662 -10.74 29.28 16.95
N GLY A 663 -10.68 27.99 16.69
CA GLY A 663 -10.95 26.93 17.66
C GLY A 663 -9.67 26.25 18.08
N LEU A 664 -9.19 26.53 19.29
CA LEU A 664 -8.00 25.90 19.86
C LEU A 664 -8.42 25.08 21.09
N PHE A 665 -8.55 23.78 20.90
CA PHE A 665 -9.25 22.90 21.85
C PHE A 665 -8.37 22.32 22.93
N ASP A 666 -7.06 22.24 22.72
CA ASP A 666 -6.08 21.75 23.70
C ASP A 666 -4.84 22.65 23.72
N SER A 667 -4.13 22.65 24.86
CA SER A 667 -2.88 23.39 25.04
C SER A 667 -1.83 22.99 24.01
N ASP A 668 -1.64 21.68 23.86
CA ASP A 668 -0.74 21.03 22.91
C ASP A 668 -1.52 20.47 21.71
N HIS A 669 -1.01 19.43 21.04
CA HIS A 669 -1.83 18.57 20.21
C HIS A 669 -3.11 18.13 20.93
N MET A 670 -4.17 17.87 20.16
CA MET A 670 -5.37 17.30 20.76
C MET A 670 -5.10 15.91 21.33
N ALA A 671 -5.87 15.52 22.34
CA ALA A 671 -5.84 14.14 22.86
C ALA A 671 -6.09 13.12 21.74
N TYR A 672 -5.50 11.92 21.85
CA TYR A 672 -5.90 10.82 20.97
C TYR A 672 -7.40 10.54 21.15
N ASN A 673 -8.09 10.10 20.12
CA ASN A 673 -9.52 9.84 20.12
C ASN A 673 -9.93 8.81 21.19
N LEU A 674 -9.09 7.79 21.47
CA LEU A 674 -9.30 6.87 22.60
C LEU A 674 -9.14 7.50 23.98
N ASP A 675 -8.36 8.57 24.09
CA ASP A 675 -8.10 9.28 25.35
C ASP A 675 -8.97 10.55 25.50
N ARG A 676 -9.74 10.90 24.47
CA ARG A 676 -10.46 12.18 24.37
C ARG A 676 -11.54 12.27 25.43
N ASP A 677 -11.61 13.42 26.11
CA ASP A 677 -12.79 13.79 26.89
C ASP A 677 -13.96 14.09 25.95
N THR A 678 -14.76 13.06 25.67
CA THR A 678 -15.91 13.12 24.76
C THR A 678 -16.99 14.13 25.15
N LYS A 679 -16.98 14.65 26.38
CA LYS A 679 -17.93 15.66 26.85
C LYS A 679 -17.48 17.08 26.53
N ASN A 680 -16.16 17.33 26.54
CA ASN A 680 -15.60 18.67 26.46
C ASN A 680 -14.74 18.93 25.23
N LYS A 681 -14.18 17.90 24.58
CA LYS A 681 -13.25 18.06 23.44
C LYS A 681 -13.90 17.47 22.18
N PRO A 682 -13.92 18.20 21.05
CA PRO A 682 -14.57 17.72 19.83
C PRO A 682 -13.78 16.58 19.17
N SER A 683 -14.49 15.69 18.49
CA SER A 683 -13.86 14.73 17.57
C SER A 683 -13.48 15.40 16.24
N LEU A 684 -12.62 14.77 15.45
CA LEU A 684 -12.29 15.25 14.11
C LEU A 684 -13.56 15.38 13.24
N SER A 685 -14.45 14.38 13.30
CA SER A 685 -15.73 14.41 12.59
C SER A 685 -16.61 15.60 13.01
N GLU A 686 -16.66 15.94 14.31
CA GLU A 686 -17.41 17.11 14.80
C GLU A 686 -16.81 18.44 14.30
N MET A 687 -15.48 18.55 14.28
CA MET A 687 -14.78 19.72 13.72
C MET A 687 -15.02 19.87 12.22
N VAL A 688 -14.91 18.77 11.44
CA VAL A 688 -15.16 18.77 9.99
C VAL A 688 -16.60 19.18 9.68
N LYS A 689 -17.58 18.61 10.38
CA LYS A 689 -18.98 18.99 10.22
C LYS A 689 -19.16 20.51 10.35
N LYS A 690 -18.61 21.09 11.42
CA LYS A 690 -18.75 22.52 11.68
C LYS A 690 -17.98 23.38 10.66
N ALA A 691 -16.79 22.94 10.24
CA ALA A 691 -16.00 23.61 9.22
C ALA A 691 -16.77 23.70 7.89
N VAL A 692 -17.35 22.58 7.43
CA VAL A 692 -18.16 22.53 6.21
C VAL A 692 -19.40 23.43 6.33
N GLU A 693 -20.09 23.45 7.48
CA GLU A 693 -21.24 24.36 7.71
C GLU A 693 -20.88 25.85 7.54
N ILE A 694 -19.70 26.25 8.01
CA ILE A 694 -19.21 27.64 7.95
C ILE A 694 -18.70 27.98 6.54
N LEU A 695 -17.90 27.09 5.94
CA LEU A 695 -17.23 27.33 4.66
C LEU A 695 -18.20 27.29 3.47
N SER A 696 -19.23 26.43 3.51
CA SER A 696 -20.22 26.28 2.42
C SER A 696 -21.05 27.54 2.13
N LYS A 697 -20.96 28.57 2.98
CA LYS A 697 -21.58 29.88 2.77
C LYS A 697 -20.85 30.75 1.75
N GLY A 698 -19.62 30.39 1.40
CA GLY A 698 -18.87 31.08 0.35
C GLY A 698 -19.54 30.91 -1.01
N LYS A 699 -19.95 32.01 -1.65
CA LYS A 699 -20.60 31.96 -2.98
C LYS A 699 -19.71 31.33 -4.06
N LYS A 700 -18.39 31.50 -3.94
CA LYS A 700 -17.38 30.93 -4.85
C LYS A 700 -16.92 29.52 -4.45
N GLY A 701 -17.48 28.97 -3.37
CA GLY A 701 -17.06 27.71 -2.77
C GLY A 701 -15.91 27.87 -1.78
N PHE A 702 -15.25 26.76 -1.46
CA PHE A 702 -14.20 26.73 -0.45
C PHE A 702 -13.08 25.71 -0.72
N PHE A 703 -11.93 25.93 -0.09
CA PHE A 703 -10.91 24.91 0.14
C PHE A 703 -10.86 24.57 1.63
N LEU A 704 -10.80 23.28 1.97
CA LEU A 704 -10.67 22.80 3.34
C LEU A 704 -9.56 21.74 3.42
N PHE A 705 -8.58 22.00 4.28
CA PHE A 705 -7.60 20.99 4.68
C PHE A 705 -8.04 20.34 5.99
N VAL A 706 -8.05 19.00 6.04
CA VAL A 706 -8.40 18.21 7.22
C VAL A 706 -7.30 17.19 7.50
N GLU A 707 -6.81 17.13 8.73
CA GLU A 707 -5.70 16.26 9.11
C GLU A 707 -6.08 15.34 10.28
N GLY A 708 -5.91 14.03 10.09
CA GLY A 708 -5.88 13.03 11.16
C GLY A 708 -4.46 12.88 11.72
N GLY A 709 -3.84 13.95 12.20
CA GLY A 709 -2.39 13.99 12.45
C GLY A 709 -1.89 13.31 13.72
N ARG A 710 -2.77 12.64 14.46
CA ARG A 710 -2.40 11.81 15.61
C ARG A 710 -2.15 10.35 15.22
N ILE A 711 -2.39 9.97 13.97
CA ILE A 711 -2.00 8.66 13.40
C ILE A 711 -0.48 8.52 13.51
N ASP A 712 0.27 9.45 12.92
CA ASP A 712 1.74 9.55 13.00
C ASP A 712 2.26 9.50 14.44
N HIS A 713 1.77 10.38 15.30
CA HIS A 713 2.20 10.44 16.70
C HIS A 713 2.01 9.11 17.44
N ALA A 714 0.99 8.33 17.10
CA ALA A 714 0.78 7.01 17.67
C ALA A 714 1.79 5.99 17.11
N HIS A 715 2.07 6.02 15.81
CA HIS A 715 3.11 5.18 15.18
C HIS A 715 4.51 5.47 15.71
N HIS A 716 4.90 6.75 15.86
CA HIS A 716 6.15 7.15 16.49
C HIS A 716 6.35 6.55 17.90
N LYS A 717 5.24 6.33 18.63
CA LYS A 717 5.24 5.71 19.97
C LYS A 717 4.98 4.20 19.95
N VAL A 718 4.87 3.60 18.75
CA VAL A 718 4.50 2.22 18.44
C VAL A 718 3.19 1.77 19.10
N LEU A 719 2.23 2.70 19.22
CA LEU A 719 0.90 2.51 19.80
C LEU A 719 -0.11 2.14 18.71
N ALA A 720 0.04 0.97 18.09
CA ALA A 720 -0.77 0.58 16.93
C ALA A 720 -2.29 0.72 17.19
N ARG A 721 -2.77 0.35 18.38
CA ARG A 721 -4.20 0.50 18.75
C ARG A 721 -4.70 1.94 18.63
N LYS A 722 -3.89 2.93 19.01
CA LYS A 722 -4.23 4.35 18.87
C LYS A 722 -4.13 4.80 17.41
N ALA A 723 -3.09 4.39 16.68
CA ALA A 723 -2.95 4.74 15.27
C ALA A 723 -4.15 4.24 14.43
N LEU A 724 -4.59 3.00 14.66
CA LEU A 724 -5.76 2.45 13.98
C LEU A 724 -7.06 3.16 14.40
N ASP A 725 -7.18 3.57 15.66
CA ASP A 725 -8.36 4.31 16.14
C ASP A 725 -8.44 5.74 15.56
N GLU A 726 -7.31 6.44 15.48
CA GLU A 726 -7.21 7.74 14.79
C GLU A 726 -7.57 7.61 13.31
N THR A 727 -7.10 6.56 12.64
CA THR A 727 -7.46 6.26 11.24
C THR A 727 -8.96 6.01 11.08
N ILE A 728 -9.58 5.31 12.03
CA ILE A 728 -11.04 5.09 12.05
C ILE A 728 -11.81 6.40 12.30
N GLU A 729 -11.27 7.33 13.10
CA GLU A 729 -11.87 8.66 13.26
C GLU A 729 -11.73 9.52 12.00
N LEU A 730 -10.60 9.44 11.28
CA LEU A 730 -10.44 10.05 9.95
C LEU A 730 -11.45 9.48 8.94
N HIS A 731 -11.65 8.16 8.94
CA HIS A 731 -12.69 7.51 8.15
C HIS A 731 -14.08 8.11 8.38
N LYS A 732 -14.48 8.35 9.64
CA LYS A 732 -15.77 8.99 9.97
C LYS A 732 -15.81 10.46 9.55
N ALA A 733 -14.69 11.17 9.64
CA ALA A 733 -14.59 12.57 9.22
C ALA A 733 -14.78 12.71 7.70
N VAL A 734 -14.18 11.81 6.91
CA VAL A 734 -14.41 11.72 5.46
C VAL A 734 -15.87 11.39 5.17
N GLU A 735 -16.44 10.39 5.86
CA GLU A 735 -17.84 10.01 5.69
C GLU A 735 -18.80 11.19 6.00
N THR A 736 -18.45 12.00 7.00
CA THR A 736 -19.18 13.20 7.39
C THR A 736 -19.15 14.24 6.27
N ALA A 737 -17.99 14.55 5.69
CA ALA A 737 -17.89 15.51 4.58
C ALA A 737 -18.63 15.03 3.32
N VAL A 738 -18.51 13.73 3.00
CA VAL A 738 -19.24 13.08 1.91
C VAL A 738 -20.76 13.27 2.05
N LYS A 739 -21.31 13.14 3.26
CA LYS A 739 -22.74 13.33 3.54
C LYS A 739 -23.20 14.79 3.48
N MET A 740 -22.26 15.75 3.49
CA MET A 740 -22.55 17.19 3.59
C MET A 740 -22.26 17.97 2.32
N THR A 741 -21.72 17.31 1.29
CA THR A 741 -21.27 17.95 0.05
C THR A 741 -21.84 17.22 -1.16
N ASP A 742 -21.96 17.94 -2.26
CA ASP A 742 -22.46 17.40 -3.52
C ASP A 742 -21.28 16.90 -4.37
N GLU A 743 -21.35 15.67 -4.85
CA GLU A 743 -20.31 15.09 -5.71
C GLU A 743 -20.21 15.80 -7.06
N ASP A 744 -21.26 16.47 -7.51
CA ASP A 744 -21.25 17.21 -8.77
C ASP A 744 -20.37 18.47 -8.71
N ASP A 745 -20.17 19.06 -7.52
CA ASP A 745 -19.44 20.32 -7.36
C ASP A 745 -18.30 20.28 -6.33
N THR A 746 -18.10 19.16 -5.63
CA THR A 746 -17.10 19.03 -4.55
C THR A 746 -16.10 17.92 -4.85
N LEU A 747 -14.84 18.31 -5.03
CA LEU A 747 -13.71 17.37 -5.09
C LEU A 747 -13.28 17.02 -3.67
N ILE A 748 -13.28 15.73 -3.33
CA ILE A 748 -12.69 15.23 -2.08
C ILE A 748 -11.51 14.32 -2.43
N VAL A 749 -10.36 14.62 -1.84
CA VAL A 749 -9.12 13.84 -1.96
C VAL A 749 -8.71 13.38 -0.57
N VAL A 750 -8.37 12.10 -0.42
CA VAL A 750 -7.77 11.54 0.81
C VAL A 750 -6.39 10.99 0.46
N THR A 751 -5.39 11.32 1.26
CA THR A 751 -4.03 10.80 1.08
C THR A 751 -3.25 10.76 2.39
N SER A 752 -1.99 10.38 2.32
CA SER A 752 -0.99 10.48 3.39
C SER A 752 0.16 11.36 2.94
N ASP A 753 0.89 11.92 3.90
CA ASP A 753 2.10 12.70 3.66
C ASP A 753 3.34 11.81 3.53
N HIS A 754 3.43 10.77 4.35
CA HIS A 754 4.42 9.69 4.30
C HIS A 754 3.84 8.43 4.92
N ALA A 755 4.66 7.38 5.00
CA ALA A 755 4.27 6.12 5.60
C ALA A 755 4.92 5.93 6.99
N HIS A 756 4.81 4.73 7.57
CA HIS A 756 5.50 4.30 8.80
C HIS A 756 5.95 2.86 8.66
N THR A 757 6.92 2.45 9.48
CA THR A 757 7.53 1.12 9.41
C THR A 757 6.70 0.00 10.06
N MET A 758 5.38 0.18 10.17
CA MET A 758 4.48 -0.84 10.67
C MET A 758 4.32 -1.94 9.62
N THR A 759 4.37 -3.19 10.04
CA THR A 759 4.21 -4.37 9.18
C THR A 759 3.11 -5.28 9.70
N LEU A 760 2.36 -5.91 8.79
CA LEU A 760 1.35 -6.93 9.07
C LEU A 760 1.90 -8.32 8.72
N ASN A 761 2.30 -9.08 9.75
CA ASN A 761 2.95 -10.40 9.62
C ASN A 761 1.94 -11.51 9.28
N GLY A 762 2.29 -12.41 8.35
CA GLY A 762 1.60 -13.68 8.12
C GLY A 762 1.97 -14.77 9.15
N TYR A 763 1.19 -15.83 9.36
CA TYR A 763 -0.07 -16.21 8.69
C TYR A 763 -1.24 -16.44 9.66
N PRO A 764 -1.75 -15.38 10.33
CA PRO A 764 -2.90 -15.52 11.21
C PRO A 764 -4.14 -16.05 10.46
N ASN A 765 -5.00 -16.79 11.17
CA ASN A 765 -6.29 -17.23 10.61
C ASN A 765 -7.18 -16.02 10.29
N ARG A 766 -8.09 -16.17 9.33
CA ARG A 766 -9.10 -15.17 9.02
C ARG A 766 -9.92 -14.82 10.26
N GLY A 767 -10.12 -13.54 10.53
CA GLY A 767 -10.79 -13.06 11.74
C GLY A 767 -9.94 -13.07 13.01
N ASN A 768 -8.65 -13.40 12.93
CA ASN A 768 -7.72 -13.20 14.05
C ASN A 768 -7.67 -11.73 14.45
N LYS A 769 -7.66 -11.44 15.76
CA LYS A 769 -7.56 -10.06 16.25
C LYS A 769 -6.33 -9.37 15.65
N ILE A 770 -6.54 -8.30 14.90
CA ILE A 770 -5.43 -7.58 14.21
C ILE A 770 -4.43 -6.99 15.21
N LEU A 771 -4.89 -6.64 16.41
CA LEU A 771 -4.09 -6.16 17.55
C LEU A 771 -3.51 -7.31 18.41
N GLY A 772 -3.69 -8.57 18.00
CA GLY A 772 -3.35 -9.75 18.79
C GLY A 772 -2.05 -10.44 18.39
N ILE A 773 -1.92 -11.69 18.87
CA ILE A 773 -0.84 -12.60 18.49
C ILE A 773 -1.10 -13.09 17.05
N GLY A 774 -0.08 -13.02 16.21
CA GLY A 774 -0.12 -13.50 14.83
C GLY A 774 0.43 -14.91 14.67
N GLY A 775 1.37 -15.32 15.53
CA GLY A 775 1.98 -16.64 15.47
C GLY A 775 3.03 -16.87 16.56
N LYS A 776 3.88 -17.88 16.35
CA LYS A 776 4.97 -18.25 17.24
C LYS A 776 6.27 -18.39 16.46
N GLY A 777 7.33 -17.77 16.94
CA GLY A 777 8.67 -17.85 16.34
C GLY A 777 9.37 -19.17 16.65
N ASP A 778 10.50 -19.41 15.99
CA ASP A 778 11.33 -20.60 16.21
C ASP A 778 12.02 -20.61 17.56
N ASP A 779 12.22 -19.42 18.14
CA ASP A 779 12.57 -19.19 19.54
C ASP A 779 11.48 -19.65 20.55
N LYS A 780 10.36 -20.17 20.04
CA LYS A 780 9.19 -20.64 20.77
C LYS A 780 8.47 -19.55 21.56
N LEU A 781 8.64 -18.28 21.19
CA LEU A 781 7.92 -17.16 21.77
C LEU A 781 6.81 -16.67 20.81
N PRO A 782 5.65 -16.21 21.31
CA PRO A 782 4.60 -15.66 20.44
C PRO A 782 5.01 -14.30 19.87
N TYR A 783 4.60 -13.96 18.64
CA TYR A 783 4.77 -12.62 18.05
C TYR A 783 3.42 -12.01 17.68
N THR A 784 3.32 -10.69 17.67
CA THR A 784 2.10 -9.94 17.32
C THR A 784 1.87 -9.93 15.81
N THR A 785 0.61 -9.84 15.38
CA THR A 785 0.29 -9.62 13.97
C THR A 785 0.94 -8.34 13.44
N LEU A 786 0.91 -7.26 14.23
CA LEU A 786 1.55 -5.99 13.90
C LEU A 786 2.90 -5.83 14.59
N THR A 787 3.90 -5.37 13.88
CA THR A 787 5.24 -5.03 14.42
C THR A 787 5.78 -3.78 13.75
N TYR A 788 6.86 -3.20 14.27
CA TYR A 788 7.55 -2.06 13.67
C TYR A 788 9.02 -2.37 13.42
N ALA A 789 9.62 -1.78 12.38
CA ALA A 789 11.05 -1.95 12.12
C ALA A 789 11.92 -1.31 13.22
N ASN A 790 11.45 -0.22 13.82
CA ASN A 790 12.19 0.50 14.85
C ASN A 790 11.24 1.19 15.84
N GLY A 791 11.75 1.66 16.99
CA GLY A 791 10.93 2.41 17.94
C GLY A 791 11.24 2.15 19.42
N PRO A 792 10.41 2.73 20.32
CA PRO A 792 10.68 2.78 21.76
C PRO A 792 10.30 1.52 22.52
N SER A 793 9.85 0.46 21.85
CA SER A 793 9.61 -0.86 22.47
C SER A 793 10.77 -1.83 22.30
N ALA A 794 11.72 -1.52 21.41
CA ALA A 794 12.89 -2.33 21.17
C ALA A 794 13.79 -2.36 22.42
N THR A 795 14.33 -3.54 22.72
CA THR A 795 15.17 -3.79 23.91
C THR A 795 16.50 -4.41 23.52
N SER A 796 17.56 -4.09 24.26
CA SER A 796 18.85 -4.79 24.15
C SER A 796 18.75 -6.14 24.87
N GLY A 797 18.38 -7.21 24.16
CA GLY A 797 18.23 -8.53 24.77
C GLY A 797 17.36 -9.48 23.96
N SER A 798 17.11 -10.67 24.51
CA SER A 798 16.19 -11.64 23.92
C SER A 798 14.77 -11.06 23.83
N ARG A 799 14.06 -11.46 22.78
CA ARG A 799 12.68 -11.05 22.55
C ARG A 799 11.79 -11.38 23.76
N PRO A 800 10.93 -10.46 24.22
CA PRO A 800 10.07 -10.73 25.38
C PRO A 800 8.95 -11.70 25.04
N ASN A 801 8.51 -12.47 26.04
CA ASN A 801 7.30 -13.28 25.93
C ASN A 801 6.06 -12.39 26.09
N ILE A 802 5.28 -12.22 25.02
CA ILE A 802 4.13 -11.31 25.01
C ILE A 802 2.80 -11.92 25.47
N THR A 803 2.78 -13.19 25.91
CA THR A 803 1.52 -13.93 26.21
C THR A 803 0.67 -13.26 27.29
N LEU A 804 1.30 -12.63 28.28
CA LEU A 804 0.61 -12.04 29.43
C LEU A 804 0.23 -10.57 29.21
N HIS A 805 0.52 -9.99 28.04
CA HIS A 805 0.21 -8.59 27.77
C HIS A 805 -1.27 -8.39 27.45
N ASN A 806 -1.81 -7.27 27.93
CA ASN A 806 -3.15 -6.85 27.60
C ASN A 806 -3.14 -6.01 26.31
N PHE A 807 -3.44 -6.65 25.16
CA PHE A 807 -3.57 -5.94 23.88
C PHE A 807 -4.80 -5.02 23.79
N GLU A 808 -5.69 -5.05 24.80
CA GLU A 808 -6.78 -4.09 24.93
C GLU A 808 -6.34 -2.76 25.56
N ASP A 809 -5.15 -2.70 26.17
CA ASP A 809 -4.58 -1.45 26.68
C ASP A 809 -4.25 -0.50 25.51
N PRO A 810 -4.85 0.71 25.47
CA PRO A 810 -4.55 1.71 24.44
C PRO A 810 -3.08 2.19 24.46
N ASN A 811 -2.34 1.96 25.54
CA ASN A 811 -0.94 2.33 25.68
C ASN A 811 0.03 1.15 25.50
N TYR A 812 -0.45 -0.03 25.08
CA TYR A 812 0.44 -1.13 24.75
C TYR A 812 1.34 -0.76 23.56
N LYS A 813 2.65 -0.85 23.78
CA LYS A 813 3.69 -0.61 22.77
C LYS A 813 3.98 -1.89 22.02
N TYR A 814 3.75 -1.89 20.71
CA TYR A 814 3.97 -3.06 19.86
C TYR A 814 5.45 -3.31 19.64
N PRO A 815 5.88 -4.57 19.47
CA PRO A 815 7.29 -4.93 19.30
C PRO A 815 7.96 -4.18 18.14
N SER A 816 9.20 -3.75 18.37
CA SER A 816 10.06 -3.14 17.37
C SER A 816 11.49 -3.68 17.44
N PHE A 817 12.25 -3.55 16.36
CA PHE A 817 13.60 -4.11 16.26
C PHE A 817 14.72 -3.13 16.61
N VAL A 818 14.83 -2.00 15.90
CA VAL A 818 15.90 -1.02 16.15
C VAL A 818 15.52 -0.07 17.30
N ILE A 819 16.41 0.08 18.29
CA ILE A 819 16.19 0.87 19.50
C ILE A 819 16.18 2.36 19.18
N ARG A 820 15.00 2.98 19.20
CA ARG A 820 14.86 4.42 18.99
C ARG A 820 13.91 5.05 20.01
N SER A 821 14.12 6.30 20.36
CA SER A 821 13.20 7.05 21.25
C SER A 821 11.83 7.30 20.59
N LYS A 822 11.81 7.40 19.27
CA LYS A 822 10.63 7.41 18.41
C LYS A 822 10.88 6.50 17.22
N GLU A 823 9.85 5.80 16.79
CA GLU A 823 9.86 5.12 15.50
C GLU A 823 10.00 6.15 14.36
N THR A 824 10.54 5.75 13.20
CA THR A 824 10.71 6.62 12.02
C THR A 824 9.58 6.50 11.03
N HIS A 825 9.36 7.51 10.21
CA HIS A 825 8.51 7.35 9.03
C HIS A 825 9.02 6.21 8.12
N GLY A 826 8.13 5.76 7.23
CA GLY A 826 8.38 4.81 6.14
C GLY A 826 8.57 5.53 4.81
N GLY A 827 9.47 5.00 3.98
CA GLY A 827 9.84 5.58 2.68
C GLY A 827 9.01 5.10 1.49
N GLU A 828 8.07 4.19 1.70
CA GLU A 828 7.23 3.63 0.66
C GLU A 828 6.17 4.63 0.16
N ASP A 829 5.64 4.35 -1.03
CA ASP A 829 4.56 5.14 -1.62
C ASP A 829 3.27 5.01 -0.80
N VAL A 830 2.46 6.06 -0.81
CA VAL A 830 1.19 6.11 -0.07
C VAL A 830 -0.01 6.24 -1.00
N GLY A 831 -1.18 5.83 -0.52
CA GLY A 831 -2.42 5.86 -1.31
C GLY A 831 -2.99 7.27 -1.52
N ILE A 832 -3.63 7.46 -2.67
CA ILE A 832 -4.50 8.60 -2.97
C ILE A 832 -5.89 8.03 -3.29
N PHE A 833 -6.95 8.63 -2.74
CA PHE A 833 -8.35 8.28 -2.99
C PHE A 833 -9.12 9.55 -3.37
N ALA A 834 -9.85 9.55 -4.48
CA ALA A 834 -10.52 10.76 -4.97
C ALA A 834 -11.94 10.51 -5.50
N ARG A 835 -12.83 11.47 -5.24
CA ARG A 835 -14.19 11.53 -5.80
C ARG A 835 -14.62 12.96 -6.14
N GLY A 836 -15.62 13.10 -7.00
CA GLY A 836 -16.11 14.40 -7.47
C GLY A 836 -15.41 14.92 -8.73
N PRO A 837 -15.48 16.24 -9.02
CA PRO A 837 -15.01 16.77 -10.30
C PRO A 837 -13.51 16.54 -10.51
N TRP A 838 -13.16 16.05 -11.70
CA TRP A 838 -11.79 15.71 -12.13
C TRP A 838 -11.07 14.65 -11.28
N SER A 839 -11.78 13.91 -10.42
CA SER A 839 -11.20 12.84 -9.59
C SER A 839 -10.51 11.72 -10.39
N HIS A 840 -10.93 11.50 -11.65
CA HIS A 840 -10.31 10.56 -12.59
C HIS A 840 -8.87 10.89 -13.01
N LEU A 841 -8.32 12.03 -12.57
CA LEU A 841 -6.90 12.36 -12.73
C LEU A 841 -6.01 11.78 -11.61
N PHE A 842 -6.59 11.32 -10.50
CA PHE A 842 -5.87 10.70 -9.38
C PHE A 842 -5.73 9.19 -9.59
N THR A 843 -5.04 8.79 -10.66
CA THR A 843 -4.78 7.39 -11.01
C THR A 843 -3.31 7.15 -11.32
N GLY A 844 -2.86 5.90 -11.23
CA GLY A 844 -1.46 5.54 -11.50
C GLY A 844 -0.50 5.93 -10.37
N VAL A 845 0.78 6.06 -10.67
CA VAL A 845 1.82 6.51 -9.72
C VAL A 845 2.19 7.96 -10.04
N THR A 846 2.09 8.85 -9.06
CA THR A 846 2.38 10.27 -9.22
C THR A 846 3.38 10.78 -8.20
N GLU A 847 4.05 11.89 -8.52
CA GLU A 847 4.81 12.64 -7.53
C GLU A 847 3.85 13.35 -6.57
N GLN A 848 4.12 13.34 -5.27
CA GLN A 848 3.23 13.95 -4.27
C GLN A 848 2.88 15.43 -4.57
N HIS A 849 3.81 16.18 -5.15
CA HIS A 849 3.60 17.58 -5.49
C HIS A 849 2.59 17.80 -6.62
N VAL A 850 2.16 16.76 -7.34
CA VAL A 850 1.14 16.85 -8.41
C VAL A 850 -0.27 16.97 -7.82
N ILE A 851 -0.50 16.48 -6.60
CA ILE A 851 -1.81 16.51 -5.93
C ILE A 851 -2.45 17.91 -5.94
N PRO A 852 -1.77 18.98 -5.47
CA PRO A 852 -2.35 20.33 -5.50
C PRO A 852 -2.46 20.94 -6.89
N HIS A 853 -1.67 20.48 -7.88
CA HIS A 853 -1.87 20.90 -9.27
C HIS A 853 -3.19 20.36 -9.82
N ILE A 854 -3.51 19.09 -9.56
CA ILE A 854 -4.81 18.51 -9.95
C ILE A 854 -5.96 19.20 -9.21
N MET A 855 -5.84 19.45 -7.90
CA MET A 855 -6.85 20.20 -7.15
C MET A 855 -7.05 21.62 -7.69
N SER A 856 -5.96 22.30 -8.06
CA SER A 856 -6.00 23.66 -8.59
C SER A 856 -6.61 23.70 -9.99
N TYR A 857 -6.28 22.73 -10.84
CA TYR A 857 -6.90 22.54 -12.15
C TYR A 857 -8.41 22.28 -12.01
N ALA A 858 -8.80 21.35 -11.14
CA ALA A 858 -10.20 20.99 -10.94
C ALA A 858 -11.05 22.17 -10.44
N SER A 859 -10.46 23.06 -9.62
CA SER A 859 -11.17 24.19 -9.00
C SER A 859 -10.90 25.56 -9.65
N CYS A 860 -10.13 25.57 -10.73
CA CYS A 860 -9.78 26.74 -11.54
C CYS A 860 -9.15 27.87 -10.72
N VAL A 861 -8.11 27.54 -9.96
CA VAL A 861 -7.34 28.50 -9.15
C VAL A 861 -5.88 28.52 -9.57
N GLY A 862 -5.17 29.61 -9.25
CA GLY A 862 -3.77 29.80 -9.63
C GLY A 862 -3.56 29.85 -11.14
N ASP A 863 -2.56 29.13 -11.63
CA ASP A 863 -2.17 29.08 -13.04
C ASP A 863 -3.26 28.47 -13.95
N PHE A 864 -4.29 27.86 -13.36
CA PHE A 864 -5.43 27.27 -14.07
C PHE A 864 -6.70 28.13 -14.00
N SER A 865 -6.57 29.41 -13.63
CA SER A 865 -7.71 30.33 -13.47
C SER A 865 -8.50 30.59 -14.76
N ASP A 866 -7.89 30.38 -15.94
CA ASP A 866 -8.52 30.48 -17.26
C ASP A 866 -9.17 29.15 -17.74
N CYS A 867 -9.46 28.21 -16.83
CA CYS A 867 -10.15 26.98 -17.20
C CYS A 867 -11.44 27.31 -17.98
N LYS A 868 -11.66 26.67 -19.14
CA LYS A 868 -12.93 26.82 -19.87
C LYS A 868 -14.01 26.08 -19.07
N GLN A 869 -14.99 26.84 -18.58
CA GLN A 869 -16.19 26.33 -17.91
C GLN A 869 -17.07 25.50 -18.84
#